data_AF-A0A928CGX8-F1
#
_entry.id   AF-A0A928CGX8-F1
#
_cell.length_a   1.000
_cell.length_b   1.000
_cell.length_c   1.000
_cell.angle_alpha   90.00
_cell.angle_beta   90.00
_cell.angle_gamma   90.00
#
_symmetry.space_group_name_H-M   'P 1'
#
loop_
_entity.id
_entity.type
_entity.pdbx_description
1 polymer ?
#
loop_
_entity_poly.entity_id
_entity_poly.type
_entity_poly.pdbx_seq_one_letter_code
_entity_poly.pdbx_strand_id
1 'polypeptide(L)'
;MQKKISFKKQKSNFTRFAIFTVLFLIVSFSSFAEKNHIISPVSGTWSNYQTILLDVPEGASAFYSFTGDNPLYSGFAYEKPVLLELEGNINLKVAIVNTDNSVIEESVDFSVKNTPIDLQFYIENKNQALIPVKEKNISIPSYMKYSISDSTEPYLKGRTLTINSENSLEQILPLVIKNQNDLYRFMLHIEPKLQSSENQESLVENEFFSESELENDYTVRRIEKNLSQCPFSIKFLNWEEIEITTTDDIYVCLDDEVWQTGTFILNCTRDVNHVLSWINLSGLNPEEFIPEQFKVYFSNIPAKPSLIMKQDKSKYVEFDLSDKNYTMELLQNQKSSFTKNSIRKNSYLIDTILGNDLDTKIVFNLYYDNIFQGTLESEICIDKKSPKIPSVEISNKNFFVREPVELKFNSEDKIYYVLKSKEISNLDLRNLELETSKNFVVDYNSATELLNEKLVLNEDCVNAYFYNLAYFSKDDFGNISEVEYYQVLIDPYNFYVESSNSKTNFVQDGSVARPFTSISQILPFLNQGKFIKIHLEGNFSEIPSLLIKSDCEIFSKNGARLSFAKNSLITVENALLKISNCVLEQNFSKDVTSDNQQNLFKLHNAKLKMNNCEIVSLYKNNGSVIFADASDIEILKSGLTIQTEVYSNVFNLLNSNLLCDNCRISSVSNSAVALNINSGKLILENSQIHVDGKTTKFYELFGVEYNINNNKFLYKNYSNDMESSDIFSTKKSYSNNEVLSF
;
A
#
# COMPACT_ATOMS: atom_id res chain seq x y z
N MET A 1 -9.23 48.49 -48.33
CA MET A 1 -10.16 47.86 -47.37
C MET A 1 -9.61 46.48 -46.98
N GLN A 2 -9.62 46.22 -45.68
CA GLN A 2 -8.77 45.28 -44.94
C GLN A 2 -9.02 43.80 -45.29
N LYS A 3 -7.96 43.07 -45.68
CA LYS A 3 -7.93 41.60 -45.56
C LYS A 3 -7.41 41.24 -44.16
N LYS A 4 -8.32 40.85 -43.27
CA LYS A 4 -8.01 40.21 -41.98
C LYS A 4 -7.32 38.87 -42.24
N ILE A 5 -6.03 38.79 -41.95
CA ILE A 5 -5.32 37.53 -41.74
C ILE A 5 -5.28 37.32 -40.22
N SER A 6 -6.02 36.30 -39.76
CA SER A 6 -6.02 35.82 -38.39
C SER A 6 -4.80 34.92 -38.19
N PHE A 7 -3.78 35.40 -37.46
CA PHE A 7 -2.69 34.57 -36.98
C PHE A 7 -3.12 33.84 -35.70
N LYS A 8 -3.25 32.51 -35.79
CA LYS A 8 -3.22 31.61 -34.63
C LYS A 8 -1.87 31.76 -33.95
N LYS A 9 -1.84 32.38 -32.76
CA LYS A 9 -0.68 32.37 -31.86
C LYS A 9 -0.60 31.00 -31.20
N GLN A 10 0.45 30.23 -31.52
CA GLN A 10 0.99 29.19 -30.64
C GLN A 10 1.30 29.84 -29.28
N LYS A 11 0.58 29.45 -28.23
CA LYS A 11 0.97 29.76 -26.85
C LYS A 11 2.04 28.77 -26.44
N SER A 12 3.29 29.24 -26.39
CA SER A 12 4.39 28.57 -25.70
C SER A 12 4.12 28.61 -24.19
N ASN A 13 4.15 27.45 -23.53
CA ASN A 13 4.05 27.30 -22.09
C ASN A 13 5.34 27.78 -21.41
N PHE A 14 5.52 29.10 -21.32
CA PHE A 14 6.59 29.77 -20.59
C PHE A 14 5.99 30.50 -19.38
N THR A 15 5.37 29.74 -18.47
CA THR A 15 4.84 30.23 -17.19
C THR A 15 4.87 29.13 -16.14
N ARG A 16 6.07 28.66 -15.78
CA ARG A 16 6.34 27.88 -14.54
C ARG A 16 7.74 28.14 -13.94
N PHE A 17 8.39 29.26 -14.26
CA PHE A 17 9.75 29.57 -13.78
C PHE A 17 9.87 30.89 -13.00
N ALA A 18 8.76 31.47 -12.52
CA ALA A 18 8.75 32.77 -11.85
C ALA A 18 8.01 32.78 -10.50
N ILE A 19 8.15 31.70 -9.72
CA ILE A 19 7.86 31.68 -8.26
C ILE A 19 9.05 31.00 -7.56
N PHE A 20 10.25 31.53 -7.77
CA PHE A 20 11.46 31.05 -7.10
C PHE A 20 12.37 32.18 -6.61
N THR A 21 11.88 33.42 -6.46
CA THR A 21 12.79 34.55 -6.22
C THR A 21 12.31 35.67 -5.28
N VAL A 22 11.20 35.52 -4.53
CA VAL A 22 10.81 36.56 -3.55
C VAL A 22 10.27 35.98 -2.22
N LEU A 23 10.86 34.90 -1.72
CA LEU A 23 10.70 34.52 -0.30
C LEU A 23 11.99 33.90 0.28
N PHE A 24 13.14 34.50 -0.03
CA PHE A 24 14.43 34.19 0.60
C PHE A 24 14.81 35.32 1.56
N LEU A 25 13.97 35.51 2.59
CA LEU A 25 14.26 36.41 3.71
C LEU A 25 13.51 35.92 4.95
N ILE A 26 13.68 34.62 5.23
CA ILE A 26 13.29 33.99 6.49
C ILE A 26 14.49 33.16 6.93
N VAL A 27 15.27 33.78 7.81
CA VAL A 27 16.15 33.17 8.82
C VAL A 27 17.00 31.99 8.35
N SER A 28 18.22 32.30 7.91
CA SER A 28 19.35 31.39 7.98
C SER A 28 19.66 31.06 9.44
N PHE A 29 18.85 30.23 10.08
CA PHE A 29 19.37 29.34 11.10
C PHE A 29 20.14 28.27 10.33
N SER A 30 21.40 28.56 10.02
CA SER A 30 22.38 27.48 9.95
C SER A 30 22.30 26.78 11.30
N SER A 31 21.59 25.65 11.36
CA SER A 31 21.76 24.70 12.42
C SER A 31 23.25 24.40 12.46
N PHE A 32 23.96 24.97 13.43
CA PHE A 32 25.19 24.36 13.91
C PHE A 32 24.75 23.00 14.44
N ALA A 33 24.74 22.00 13.55
CA ALA A 33 24.69 20.62 13.99
C ALA A 33 26.02 20.43 14.72
N GLU A 34 25.95 20.50 16.05
CA GLU A 34 27.08 20.20 16.92
C GLU A 34 27.57 18.80 16.52
N LYS A 35 28.82 18.70 16.09
CA LYS A 35 29.39 17.45 15.61
C LYS A 35 29.49 16.51 16.82
N ASN A 36 28.56 15.57 16.93
CA ASN A 36 28.53 14.59 18.00
C ASN A 36 29.64 13.55 17.76
N HIS A 37 30.60 13.45 18.68
CA HIS A 37 31.70 12.49 18.57
C HIS A 37 31.31 11.12 19.12
N ILE A 38 30.24 11.02 19.93
CA ILE A 38 29.65 9.76 20.36
C ILE A 38 28.64 9.25 19.33
N ILE A 39 29.07 8.31 18.47
CA ILE A 39 28.19 7.63 17.49
C ILE A 39 27.32 6.58 18.18
N SER A 40 27.86 5.92 19.20
CA SER A 40 27.17 4.91 20.00
C SER A 40 27.76 4.87 21.40
N PRO A 41 26.96 4.64 22.46
CA PRO A 41 25.49 4.51 22.47
C PRO A 41 24.76 5.84 22.22
N VAL A 42 23.47 5.74 21.95
CA VAL A 42 22.55 6.90 21.97
C VAL A 42 21.58 6.77 23.13
N SER A 43 21.00 7.89 23.56
CA SER A 43 20.05 7.89 24.67
C SER A 43 18.84 7.02 24.40
N GLY A 44 18.41 6.27 25.42
CA GLY A 44 17.29 5.35 25.33
C GLY A 44 17.39 4.19 26.31
N THR A 45 16.40 3.29 26.24
CA THR A 45 16.39 2.03 26.98
C THR A 45 16.57 0.89 25.98
N TRP A 46 17.64 0.11 26.16
CA TRP A 46 18.05 -0.93 25.23
C TRP A 46 17.99 -2.32 25.88
N SER A 47 17.56 -3.31 25.11
CA SER A 47 17.42 -4.70 25.53
C SER A 47 18.68 -5.55 25.29
N ASN A 48 19.79 -4.90 24.94
CA ASN A 48 21.12 -5.53 24.82
C ASN A 48 22.23 -4.56 25.24
N TYR A 49 23.40 -5.12 25.56
CA TYR A 49 24.63 -4.36 25.76
C TYR A 49 24.95 -3.47 24.56
N GLN A 50 25.47 -2.28 24.85
CA GLN A 50 25.69 -1.24 23.85
C GLN A 50 27.17 -1.07 23.51
N THR A 51 27.44 -0.73 22.26
CA THR A 51 28.80 -0.47 21.78
C THR A 51 29.19 0.97 22.03
N ILE A 52 30.40 1.21 22.52
CA ILE A 52 31.07 2.51 22.50
C ILE A 52 31.75 2.66 21.14
N LEU A 53 31.24 3.55 20.32
CA LEU A 53 31.79 3.92 19.01
C LEU A 53 31.96 5.43 18.96
N LEU A 54 33.19 5.89 18.75
CA LEU A 54 33.55 7.30 18.75
C LEU A 54 34.10 7.71 17.37
N ASP A 55 33.75 8.92 16.92
CA ASP A 55 34.44 9.61 15.83
C ASP A 55 35.62 10.40 16.41
N VAL A 56 36.82 9.82 16.39
CA VAL A 56 38.03 10.45 16.95
C VAL A 56 38.81 11.14 15.82
N PRO A 57 39.09 12.46 15.91
CA PRO A 57 39.92 13.15 14.92
C PRO A 57 41.30 12.52 14.76
N GLU A 58 41.86 12.61 13.56
CA GLU A 58 43.21 12.09 13.28
C GLU A 58 44.25 12.75 14.20
N GLY A 59 45.11 11.93 14.81
CA GLY A 59 46.11 12.38 15.78
C GLY A 59 45.58 12.72 17.18
N ALA A 60 44.26 12.71 17.40
CA ALA A 60 43.66 12.91 18.72
C ALA A 60 43.65 11.62 19.56
N SER A 61 43.54 11.78 20.88
CA SER A 61 43.37 10.67 21.83
C SER A 61 42.02 10.78 22.52
N ALA A 62 41.29 9.68 22.65
CA ALA A 62 39.99 9.67 23.32
C ALA A 62 40.03 8.81 24.60
N PHE A 63 39.29 9.24 25.62
CA PHE A 63 39.13 8.56 26.90
C PHE A 63 37.65 8.48 27.27
N TYR A 64 37.22 7.42 27.95
CA TYR A 64 35.82 7.29 28.37
C TYR A 64 35.67 6.80 29.81
N SER A 65 34.55 7.16 30.44
CA SER A 65 34.14 6.70 31.77
C SER A 65 32.64 6.39 31.75
N PHE A 66 32.22 5.30 32.38
CA PHE A 66 30.82 4.89 32.50
C PHE A 66 30.26 5.06 33.93
N THR A 67 31.05 5.61 34.85
CA THR A 67 30.65 5.93 36.24
C THR A 67 30.23 7.39 36.41
N GLY A 68 30.38 8.22 35.38
CA GLY A 68 30.17 9.67 35.43
C GLY A 68 31.37 10.47 35.98
N ASP A 69 32.48 9.80 36.31
CA ASP A 69 33.74 10.48 36.65
C ASP A 69 34.38 11.13 35.41
N ASN A 70 35.26 12.12 35.61
CA ASN A 70 35.95 12.77 34.50
C ASN A 70 36.93 11.77 33.81
N PRO A 71 36.77 11.49 32.51
CA PRO A 71 37.57 10.48 31.81
C PRO A 71 39.08 10.74 31.77
N LEU A 72 39.52 12.00 31.88
CA LEU A 72 40.95 12.34 31.85
C LEU A 72 41.70 11.98 33.15
N TYR A 73 40.97 11.86 34.27
CA TYR A 73 41.57 11.52 35.57
C TYR A 73 41.43 10.04 35.91
N SER A 74 40.30 9.42 35.56
CA SER A 74 39.99 8.04 35.95
C SER A 74 39.24 7.24 34.87
N GLY A 75 39.35 7.65 33.60
CA GLY A 75 38.76 6.95 32.47
C GLY A 75 39.69 5.91 31.82
N PHE A 76 39.14 5.22 30.83
CA PHE A 76 39.82 4.24 29.99
C PHE A 76 40.21 4.87 28.66
N ALA A 77 41.41 4.56 28.14
CA ALA A 77 41.80 4.97 26.80
C ALA A 77 40.95 4.25 25.74
N TYR A 78 40.48 4.99 24.74
CA TYR A 78 39.72 4.46 23.62
C TYR A 78 40.66 4.22 22.43
N GLU A 79 40.87 2.94 22.09
CA GLU A 79 41.68 2.53 20.93
C GLU A 79 40.84 1.95 19.79
N LYS A 80 39.69 1.36 20.11
CA LYS A 80 38.79 0.68 19.18
C LYS A 80 37.39 0.55 19.78
N PRO A 81 36.36 0.20 18.97
CA PRO A 81 35.02 -0.05 19.47
C PRO A 81 34.99 -1.09 20.59
N VAL A 82 34.22 -0.78 21.65
CA VAL A 82 34.13 -1.61 22.86
C VAL A 82 32.67 -1.95 23.13
N LEU A 83 32.36 -3.22 23.39
CA LEU A 83 31.05 -3.62 23.90
C LEU A 83 30.99 -3.35 25.40
N LEU A 84 30.05 -2.52 25.85
CA LEU A 84 29.87 -2.21 27.26
C LEU A 84 28.86 -3.18 27.88
N GLU A 85 29.38 -4.21 28.56
CA GLU A 85 28.60 -5.26 29.22
C GLU A 85 28.09 -4.83 30.61
N LEU A 86 27.33 -3.72 30.65
CA LEU A 86 26.72 -3.16 31.86
C LEU A 86 25.19 -3.13 31.75
N GLU A 87 24.52 -3.28 32.90
CA GLU A 87 23.06 -3.20 33.04
C GLU A 87 22.65 -2.05 33.96
N GLY A 88 21.41 -1.58 33.81
CA GLY A 88 20.88 -0.44 34.55
C GLY A 88 21.14 0.89 33.86
N ASN A 89 21.03 1.97 34.63
CA ASN A 89 21.26 3.33 34.12
C ASN A 89 22.76 3.62 34.08
N ILE A 90 23.24 4.09 32.92
CA ILE A 90 24.65 4.32 32.63
C ILE A 90 24.82 5.75 32.12
N ASN A 91 25.77 6.49 32.72
CA ASN A 91 26.22 7.79 32.25
C ASN A 91 27.61 7.60 31.62
N LEU A 92 27.66 7.60 30.29
CA LEU A 92 28.91 7.54 29.55
C LEU A 92 29.42 8.97 29.35
N LYS A 93 30.65 9.25 29.80
CA LYS A 93 31.41 10.46 29.52
C LYS A 93 32.59 10.15 28.64
N VAL A 94 32.87 11.02 27.67
CA VAL A 94 33.99 10.91 26.73
C VAL A 94 34.77 12.21 26.76
N ALA A 95 36.10 12.12 26.75
CA ALA A 95 37.01 13.25 26.59
C ALA A 95 37.95 12.99 25.40
N ILE A 96 37.99 13.90 24.43
CA ILE A 96 38.87 13.84 23.26
C ILE A 96 39.91 14.94 23.39
N VAL A 97 41.19 14.57 23.38
CA VAL A 97 42.35 15.45 23.41
C VAL A 97 42.91 15.59 22.01
N ASN A 98 42.76 16.76 21.41
CA ASN A 98 43.25 17.06 20.07
C ASN A 98 44.76 17.30 20.04
N THR A 99 45.34 17.35 18.85
CA THR A 99 46.78 17.60 18.63
C THR A 99 47.25 18.97 19.12
N ASP A 100 46.34 19.94 19.25
CA ASP A 100 46.59 21.28 19.82
C ASP A 100 46.38 21.33 21.35
N ASN A 101 46.18 20.17 21.99
CA ASN A 101 45.83 19.98 23.40
C ASN A 101 44.47 20.56 23.82
N SER A 102 43.60 20.96 22.88
CA SER A 102 42.20 21.26 23.21
C SER A 102 41.45 19.98 23.61
N VAL A 103 40.54 20.11 24.58
CA VAL A 103 39.75 18.98 25.09
C VAL A 103 38.29 19.20 24.74
N ILE A 104 37.67 18.19 24.12
CA ILE A 104 36.22 18.10 23.89
C ILE A 104 35.66 17.09 24.88
N GLU A 105 34.70 17.48 25.71
CA GLU A 105 33.99 16.58 26.64
C GLU A 105 32.53 16.41 26.20
N GLU A 106 32.08 15.17 26.07
CA GLU A 106 30.70 14.81 25.71
C GLU A 106 30.16 13.74 26.67
N SER A 107 28.84 13.65 26.78
CA SER A 107 28.21 12.63 27.61
C SER A 107 26.87 12.15 27.05
N VAL A 108 26.55 10.87 27.27
CA VAL A 108 25.27 10.27 26.91
C VAL A 108 24.73 9.42 28.07
N ASP A 109 23.47 9.63 28.38
CA ASP A 109 22.71 8.83 29.35
C ASP A 109 21.85 7.79 28.63
N PHE A 110 21.93 6.54 29.07
CA PHE A 110 21.11 5.44 28.56
C PHE A 110 20.87 4.37 29.63
N SER A 111 19.96 3.44 29.37
CA SER A 111 19.65 2.33 30.27
C SER A 111 19.70 1.01 29.52
N VAL A 112 20.25 -0.03 30.14
CA VAL A 112 20.29 -1.39 29.59
C VAL A 112 19.49 -2.34 30.46
N LYS A 113 18.54 -3.03 29.84
CA LYS A 113 17.78 -4.15 30.41
C LYS A 113 17.97 -5.37 29.53
N ASN A 114 19.12 -6.03 29.67
CA ASN A 114 19.54 -7.10 28.77
C ASN A 114 18.50 -8.24 28.75
N THR A 115 17.94 -8.50 27.57
CA THR A 115 16.91 -9.50 27.34
C THR A 115 17.31 -10.33 26.12
N PRO A 116 17.95 -11.50 26.28
CA PRO A 116 18.50 -12.26 25.17
C PRO A 116 17.49 -12.50 24.05
N ILE A 117 17.93 -12.34 22.81
CA ILE A 117 17.12 -12.55 21.61
C ILE A 117 17.60 -13.78 20.84
N ASP A 118 16.67 -14.65 20.42
CA ASP A 118 16.99 -15.88 19.68
C ASP A 118 17.15 -15.58 18.18
N LEU A 119 18.16 -14.79 17.84
CA LEU A 119 18.56 -14.51 16.46
C LEU A 119 19.94 -15.09 16.21
N GLN A 120 20.08 -15.90 15.17
CA GLN A 120 21.33 -16.59 14.85
C GLN A 120 22.53 -15.63 14.77
N PHE A 121 22.37 -14.50 14.05
CA PHE A 121 23.45 -13.51 13.92
C PHE A 121 23.81 -12.86 15.26
N TYR A 122 22.86 -12.71 16.18
CA TYR A 122 23.12 -12.18 17.51
C TYR A 122 23.87 -13.22 18.35
N ILE A 123 23.42 -14.48 18.35
CA ILE A 123 24.05 -15.56 19.11
C ILE A 123 25.52 -15.73 18.70
N GLU A 124 25.80 -15.64 17.40
CA GLU A 124 27.15 -15.75 16.84
C GLU A 124 28.06 -14.57 17.20
N ASN A 125 27.50 -13.37 17.41
CA ASN A 125 28.25 -12.12 17.59
C ASN A 125 28.01 -11.42 18.94
N LYS A 126 27.40 -12.09 19.92
CA LYS A 126 26.95 -11.50 21.21
C LYS A 126 28.05 -10.84 22.05
N ASN A 127 29.32 -11.21 21.83
CA ASN A 127 30.49 -10.69 22.53
C ASN A 127 31.32 -9.73 21.64
N GLN A 128 30.78 -9.30 20.50
CA GLN A 128 31.47 -8.41 19.58
C GLN A 128 30.90 -7.00 19.68
N ALA A 129 31.78 -5.99 19.64
CA ALA A 129 31.40 -4.59 19.61
C ALA A 129 30.75 -4.19 18.28
N LEU A 130 31.23 -4.77 17.18
CA LEU A 130 30.68 -4.58 15.84
C LEU A 130 30.26 -5.94 15.29
N ILE A 131 29.11 -6.00 14.63
CA ILE A 131 28.61 -7.20 13.97
C ILE A 131 29.03 -7.16 12.50
N PRO A 132 29.94 -8.03 12.04
CA PRO A 132 30.38 -8.00 10.66
C PRO A 132 29.25 -8.43 9.71
N VAL A 133 29.03 -7.62 8.68
CA VAL A 133 28.14 -7.90 7.56
C VAL A 133 29.00 -8.32 6.37
N LYS A 134 29.19 -9.64 6.24
CA LYS A 134 29.95 -10.27 5.15
C LYS A 134 29.00 -10.77 4.06
N GLU A 135 29.48 -11.67 3.19
CA GLU A 135 28.64 -12.49 2.28
C GLU A 135 27.49 -13.23 2.99
N LYS A 136 27.51 -13.32 4.33
CA LYS A 136 26.42 -13.85 5.15
C LYS A 136 25.35 -12.79 5.41
N ASN A 137 24.19 -13.06 4.85
CA ASN A 137 22.93 -12.37 5.06
C ASN A 137 22.50 -12.24 6.54
N ILE A 138 22.00 -11.06 6.96
CA ILE A 138 21.40 -10.86 8.29
C ILE A 138 19.91 -11.17 8.21
N SER A 139 19.48 -12.29 8.78
CA SER A 139 18.07 -12.69 8.79
C SER A 139 17.35 -12.18 10.03
N ILE A 140 16.37 -11.30 9.82
CA ILE A 140 15.45 -10.79 10.85
C ILE A 140 14.06 -11.43 10.62
N PRO A 141 13.44 -12.05 11.62
CA PRO A 141 12.12 -12.67 11.47
C PRO A 141 11.02 -11.64 11.17
N SER A 142 10.05 -12.01 10.34
CA SER A 142 8.99 -11.12 9.86
C SER A 142 8.02 -10.61 10.95
N TYR A 143 8.01 -11.24 12.13
CA TYR A 143 7.24 -10.79 13.29
C TYR A 143 7.93 -9.67 14.08
N MET A 144 9.22 -9.42 13.82
CA MET A 144 9.97 -8.28 14.35
C MET A 144 9.96 -7.13 13.34
N LYS A 145 10.34 -5.94 13.81
CA LYS A 145 10.60 -4.80 12.92
C LYS A 145 12.05 -4.33 13.06
N TYR A 146 12.57 -3.65 12.04
CA TYR A 146 13.92 -3.09 12.07
C TYR A 146 13.98 -1.70 11.44
N SER A 147 15.03 -0.95 11.77
CA SER A 147 15.44 0.28 11.09
C SER A 147 16.97 0.35 11.00
N ILE A 148 17.50 0.94 9.93
CA ILE A 148 18.91 1.30 9.80
C ILE A 148 19.01 2.80 10.07
N SER A 149 19.39 3.17 11.30
CA SER A 149 19.50 4.54 11.88
C SER A 149 19.22 4.49 13.39
N ASP A 150 19.37 5.62 14.08
CA ASP A 150 19.10 5.78 15.51
C ASP A 150 17.61 5.85 15.86
N SER A 151 16.85 4.83 15.45
CA SER A 151 15.44 4.58 15.84
C SER A 151 14.37 5.55 15.29
N THR A 152 14.65 6.29 14.22
CA THR A 152 13.65 7.13 13.54
C THR A 152 12.77 6.28 12.62
N GLU A 153 11.45 6.45 12.69
CA GLU A 153 10.51 5.83 11.75
C GLU A 153 10.88 6.14 10.29
N PRO A 154 10.64 5.21 9.34
CA PRO A 154 9.80 4.01 9.47
C PRO A 154 10.53 2.73 9.91
N TYR A 155 9.85 1.93 10.72
CA TYR A 155 10.26 0.55 11.04
C TYR A 155 9.72 -0.43 9.99
N LEU A 156 10.61 -1.19 9.37
CA LEU A 156 10.30 -2.17 8.33
C LEU A 156 10.07 -3.56 8.93
N LYS A 157 9.23 -4.39 8.31
CA LYS A 157 9.07 -5.78 8.75
C LYS A 157 10.37 -6.54 8.54
N GLY A 158 10.71 -7.39 9.52
CA GLY A 158 11.90 -8.22 9.50
C GLY A 158 12.00 -9.04 8.22
N ARG A 159 13.21 -9.08 7.70
CA ARG A 159 13.58 -9.74 6.45
C ARG A 159 15.07 -10.05 6.49
N THR A 160 15.54 -10.67 5.42
CA THR A 160 16.96 -10.87 5.21
C THR A 160 17.59 -9.61 4.60
N LEU A 161 18.52 -8.99 5.33
CA LEU A 161 19.34 -7.87 4.84
C LEU A 161 20.54 -8.42 4.06
N THR A 162 20.76 -7.84 2.89
CA THR A 162 21.83 -8.23 1.96
C THR A 162 22.56 -6.99 1.47
N ILE A 163 23.84 -7.14 1.18
CA ILE A 163 24.66 -6.15 0.47
C ILE A 163 25.32 -6.83 -0.71
N ASN A 164 25.61 -6.07 -1.78
CA ASN A 164 26.36 -6.57 -2.91
C ASN A 164 27.73 -7.11 -2.46
N SER A 165 28.07 -8.34 -2.85
CA SER A 165 29.33 -8.99 -2.48
C SER A 165 30.56 -8.25 -2.98
N GLU A 166 30.44 -7.44 -4.04
CA GLU A 166 31.52 -6.61 -4.59
C GLU A 166 31.64 -5.23 -3.91
N ASN A 167 30.81 -4.95 -2.90
CA ASN A 167 30.86 -3.68 -2.19
C ASN A 167 32.27 -3.39 -1.69
N SER A 168 32.78 -2.20 -2.03
CA SER A 168 34.14 -1.78 -1.75
C SER A 168 34.21 -0.64 -0.73
N LEU A 169 33.06 -0.15 -0.26
CA LEU A 169 32.97 0.91 0.74
C LEU A 169 32.74 0.31 2.14
N GLU A 170 33.65 0.56 3.06
CA GLU A 170 33.46 0.29 4.48
C GLU A 170 32.40 1.23 5.07
N GLN A 171 31.44 0.69 5.82
CA GLN A 171 30.41 1.47 6.51
C GLN A 171 30.15 0.86 7.90
N ILE A 172 29.84 1.72 8.87
CA ILE A 172 29.29 1.28 10.15
C ILE A 172 27.90 1.87 10.33
N LEU A 173 26.91 1.00 10.47
CA LEU A 173 25.50 1.38 10.48
C LEU A 173 24.80 0.86 11.74
N PRO A 174 24.02 1.70 12.44
CA PRO A 174 23.20 1.23 13.54
C PRO A 174 22.00 0.44 13.01
N LEU A 175 21.84 -0.78 13.49
CA LEU A 175 20.66 -1.62 13.28
C LEU A 175 19.84 -1.63 14.57
N VAL A 176 18.63 -1.09 14.50
CA VAL A 176 17.66 -1.20 15.58
C VAL A 176 16.66 -2.29 15.24
N ILE A 177 16.45 -3.23 16.17
CA ILE A 177 15.43 -4.28 16.05
C ILE A 177 14.42 -4.09 17.18
N LYS A 178 13.14 -4.18 16.84
CA LYS A 178 12.04 -4.00 17.78
C LYS A 178 11.10 -5.21 17.76
N ASN A 179 10.77 -5.71 18.94
CA ASN A 179 9.62 -6.61 19.14
C ASN A 179 8.50 -5.84 19.89
N GLN A 180 7.47 -6.51 20.42
CA GLN A 180 6.37 -5.83 21.13
C GLN A 180 6.81 -5.07 22.40
N ASN A 181 7.86 -5.54 23.10
CA ASN A 181 8.25 -5.07 24.43
C ASN A 181 9.69 -4.56 24.52
N ASP A 182 10.56 -4.97 23.60
CA ASP A 182 12.01 -4.82 23.65
C ASP A 182 12.54 -4.09 22.42
N LEU A 183 13.60 -3.32 22.63
CA LEU A 183 14.31 -2.55 21.62
C LEU A 183 15.79 -2.88 21.68
N TYR A 184 16.31 -3.44 20.60
CA TYR A 184 17.70 -3.86 20.48
C TYR A 184 18.44 -2.92 19.54
N ARG A 185 19.69 -2.60 19.85
CA ARG A 185 20.54 -1.77 18.98
C ARG A 185 21.91 -2.43 18.80
N PHE A 186 22.27 -2.65 17.56
CA PHE A 186 23.51 -3.28 17.15
C PHE A 186 24.28 -2.35 16.22
N MET A 187 25.60 -2.40 16.24
CA MET A 187 26.44 -1.71 15.26
C MET A 187 26.88 -2.69 14.21
N LEU A 188 26.35 -2.56 12.99
CA LEU A 188 26.75 -3.35 11.84
C LEU A 188 28.03 -2.80 11.25
N HIS A 189 28.97 -3.67 10.92
CA HIS A 189 30.19 -3.33 10.20
C HIS A 189 30.14 -3.96 8.82
N ILE A 190 29.85 -3.13 7.82
CA ILE A 190 29.92 -3.51 6.41
C ILE A 190 31.37 -3.48 6.00
N GLU A 191 31.95 -4.65 5.79
CA GLU A 191 33.33 -4.79 5.36
C GLU A 191 33.45 -4.62 3.84
N PRO A 192 34.50 -3.95 3.34
CA PRO A 192 34.79 -3.91 1.92
C PRO A 192 35.29 -5.28 1.45
N LYS A 193 35.00 -5.65 0.19
CA LYS A 193 35.56 -6.85 -0.41
C LYS A 193 37.09 -6.74 -0.52
N LEU A 194 37.77 -7.53 0.31
CA LEU A 194 39.20 -7.79 0.19
C LEU A 194 39.41 -8.81 -0.93
N GLN A 195 40.29 -8.53 -1.89
CA GLN A 195 40.68 -9.56 -2.86
C GLN A 195 41.41 -10.68 -2.10
N SER A 196 41.03 -11.93 -2.35
CA SER A 196 41.80 -13.08 -1.88
C SER A 196 43.21 -12.98 -2.46
N SER A 197 44.20 -13.10 -1.57
CA SER A 197 45.62 -13.16 -1.87
C SER A 197 46.00 -14.50 -2.55
N GLU A 198 45.33 -14.84 -3.65
CA GLU A 198 45.60 -16.08 -4.40
C GLU A 198 46.13 -15.83 -5.83
N ASN A 199 46.23 -14.57 -6.29
CA ASN A 199 46.87 -14.25 -7.58
C ASN A 199 48.03 -13.25 -7.42
N GLN A 200 48.90 -13.46 -6.42
CA GLN A 200 50.29 -13.00 -6.51
C GLN A 200 51.15 -14.14 -7.09
N GLU A 201 50.76 -14.68 -8.25
CA GLU A 201 51.68 -15.46 -9.06
C GLU A 201 52.54 -14.50 -9.88
N SER A 202 53.76 -14.29 -9.38
CA SER A 202 54.99 -14.16 -10.16
C SER A 202 54.82 -13.64 -11.59
N LEU A 203 54.88 -12.31 -11.75
CA LEU A 203 55.52 -11.77 -12.94
C LEU A 203 57.02 -11.98 -12.74
N VAL A 204 57.47 -13.16 -13.19
CA VAL A 204 58.87 -13.50 -13.36
C VAL A 204 59.54 -12.36 -14.14
N GLU A 205 60.56 -11.78 -13.53
CA GLU A 205 61.55 -10.95 -14.19
C GLU A 205 62.09 -11.72 -15.40
N ASN A 206 61.62 -11.37 -16.59
CA ASN A 206 62.37 -11.67 -17.80
C ASN A 206 63.42 -10.56 -17.95
N GLU A 207 64.55 -10.74 -17.27
CA GLU A 207 65.81 -10.14 -17.70
C GLU A 207 66.14 -10.68 -19.11
N PHE A 208 65.72 -9.95 -20.14
CA PHE A 208 66.29 -10.09 -21.47
C PHE A 208 67.49 -9.14 -21.57
N PHE A 209 68.65 -9.61 -21.16
CA PHE A 209 69.91 -9.10 -21.70
C PHE A 209 70.00 -9.58 -23.16
N SER A 210 69.91 -8.64 -24.10
CA SER A 210 70.49 -8.83 -25.43
C SER A 210 71.64 -7.85 -25.57
N GLU A 211 72.85 -8.34 -25.26
CA GLU A 211 74.06 -7.78 -25.80
C GLU A 211 74.08 -8.10 -27.30
N SER A 212 73.99 -7.06 -28.12
CA SER A 212 74.60 -7.07 -29.44
C SER A 212 75.29 -5.73 -29.65
N GLU A 213 76.59 -5.74 -29.39
CA GLU A 213 77.53 -4.78 -29.97
C GLU A 213 77.40 -4.83 -31.50
N LEU A 214 77.29 -3.67 -32.12
CA LEU A 214 77.81 -3.40 -33.46
C LEU A 214 77.99 -1.88 -33.61
N GLU A 215 79.22 -1.53 -33.98
CA GLU A 215 79.75 -0.19 -34.23
C GLU A 215 79.06 0.51 -35.40
N ASN A 216 79.19 1.85 -35.40
CA ASN A 216 78.96 2.81 -36.49
C ASN A 216 77.51 3.22 -36.80
N ASP A 217 76.96 4.19 -36.05
CA ASP A 217 76.33 5.40 -36.64
C ASP A 217 76.00 6.44 -35.55
N TYR A 218 76.11 7.74 -35.88
CA TYR A 218 75.78 8.88 -35.00
C TYR A 218 74.26 9.11 -34.88
N THR A 219 73.48 8.06 -34.59
CA THR A 219 72.03 8.17 -34.39
C THR A 219 71.68 8.10 -32.91
N VAL A 220 71.10 9.18 -32.38
CA VAL A 220 70.58 9.30 -30.99
C VAL A 220 69.78 8.06 -30.60
N ARG A 221 70.25 7.31 -29.59
CA ARG A 221 69.50 6.18 -29.02
C ARG A 221 68.56 6.70 -27.93
N ARG A 222 67.28 6.88 -28.27
CA ARG A 222 66.19 7.06 -27.29
C ARG A 222 65.80 5.70 -26.70
N ILE A 223 65.78 5.57 -25.38
CA ILE A 223 65.47 4.33 -24.65
C ILE A 223 64.25 4.57 -23.76
N GLU A 224 63.14 3.88 -24.03
CA GLU A 224 61.94 3.95 -23.19
C GLU A 224 62.15 3.21 -21.87
N LYS A 225 61.63 3.80 -20.80
CA LYS A 225 61.65 3.27 -19.44
C LYS A 225 60.29 3.50 -18.79
N ASN A 226 59.93 2.63 -17.87
CA ASN A 226 58.77 2.82 -17.01
C ASN A 226 59.02 3.97 -16.04
N LEU A 227 57.95 4.64 -15.59
CA LEU A 227 58.04 5.82 -14.74
C LEU A 227 58.64 5.46 -13.36
N SER A 228 58.36 4.25 -12.88
CA SER A 228 58.93 3.62 -11.69
C SER A 228 60.43 3.30 -11.79
N GLN A 229 61.01 3.34 -13.00
CA GLN A 229 62.42 3.05 -13.25
C GLN A 229 63.26 4.33 -13.39
N CYS A 230 62.67 5.51 -13.20
CA CYS A 230 63.41 6.76 -13.24
C CYS A 230 64.49 6.79 -12.13
N PRO A 231 65.74 7.17 -12.43
CA PRO A 231 66.84 7.20 -11.46
C PRO A 231 66.79 8.40 -10.50
N PHE A 232 65.63 9.05 -10.40
CA PHE A 232 65.39 10.28 -9.63
C PHE A 232 63.99 10.24 -9.03
N SER A 233 63.73 11.07 -8.02
CA SER A 233 62.42 11.11 -7.36
C SER A 233 61.43 11.93 -8.20
N ILE A 234 60.24 11.37 -8.41
CA ILE A 234 59.12 12.02 -9.07
C ILE A 234 57.94 12.03 -8.10
N LYS A 235 57.39 13.21 -7.84
CA LYS A 235 56.20 13.37 -7.00
C LYS A 235 55.18 14.24 -7.72
N PHE A 236 54.04 13.65 -8.07
CA PHE A 236 52.91 14.37 -8.60
C PHE A 236 52.19 15.07 -7.44
N LEU A 237 52.15 16.40 -7.47
CA LEU A 237 51.49 17.20 -6.44
C LEU A 237 49.98 17.28 -6.72
N ASN A 238 49.62 17.41 -8.00
CA ASN A 238 48.26 17.44 -8.52
C ASN A 238 48.30 17.10 -10.03
N TRP A 239 47.18 17.30 -10.73
CA TRP A 239 47.07 17.05 -12.18
C TRP A 239 47.74 18.13 -13.06
N GLU A 240 48.49 19.06 -12.49
CA GLU A 240 49.12 20.19 -13.19
C GLU A 240 50.60 20.35 -12.84
N GLU A 241 51.06 19.83 -11.69
CA GLU A 241 52.39 20.07 -11.15
C GLU A 241 53.10 18.76 -10.76
N ILE A 242 54.35 18.63 -11.23
CA ILE A 242 55.23 17.50 -10.94
C ILE A 242 56.51 18.03 -10.28
N GLU A 243 56.78 17.61 -9.06
CA GLU A 243 58.05 17.87 -8.38
C GLU A 243 59.06 16.78 -8.77
N ILE A 244 60.22 17.21 -9.27
CA ILE A 244 61.33 16.34 -9.63
C ILE A 244 62.51 16.66 -8.73
N THR A 245 63.17 15.63 -8.19
CA THR A 245 64.42 15.76 -7.43
C THR A 245 65.47 14.81 -7.99
N THR A 246 66.51 15.41 -8.57
CA THR A 246 67.63 14.74 -9.27
C THR A 246 68.96 14.99 -8.57
N THR A 247 69.99 14.22 -8.91
CA THR A 247 71.39 14.56 -8.61
C THR A 247 71.94 15.51 -9.69
N ASP A 248 73.03 16.22 -9.40
CA ASP A 248 73.64 17.21 -10.32
C ASP A 248 74.07 16.64 -11.68
N ASP A 249 74.24 15.32 -11.76
CA ASP A 249 74.62 14.59 -12.98
C ASP A 249 73.41 14.20 -13.86
N ILE A 250 72.18 14.35 -13.36
CA ILE A 250 70.96 13.94 -14.07
C ILE A 250 70.20 15.19 -14.49
N TYR A 251 70.02 15.33 -15.80
CA TYR A 251 69.23 16.40 -16.39
C TYR A 251 67.92 15.82 -16.91
N VAL A 252 66.81 16.50 -16.61
CA VAL A 252 65.46 16.09 -16.96
C VAL A 252 64.76 17.19 -17.76
N CYS A 253 63.94 16.79 -18.72
CA CYS A 253 63.20 17.64 -19.62
C CYS A 253 61.80 17.05 -19.82
N LEU A 254 60.78 17.91 -19.91
CA LEU A 254 59.41 17.54 -20.27
C LEU A 254 59.13 18.05 -21.68
N ASP A 255 58.60 17.19 -22.56
CA ASP A 255 58.16 17.55 -23.93
C ASP A 255 59.18 18.34 -24.77
N ASP A 256 60.45 18.00 -24.63
CA ASP A 256 61.57 18.66 -25.32
C ASP A 256 61.74 20.16 -24.96
N GLU A 257 61.25 20.60 -23.79
CA GLU A 257 61.52 21.91 -23.20
C GLU A 257 62.94 22.02 -22.57
N VAL A 258 63.12 22.93 -21.61
CA VAL A 258 64.42 23.23 -20.99
C VAL A 258 64.84 22.09 -20.05
N TRP A 259 66.06 21.60 -20.26
CA TRP A 259 66.74 20.62 -19.39
C TRP A 259 67.11 21.25 -18.04
N GLN A 260 66.73 20.60 -16.94
CA GLN A 260 66.93 21.07 -15.57
C GLN A 260 67.51 19.96 -14.68
N THR A 261 68.18 20.35 -13.60
CA THR A 261 68.75 19.45 -12.57
C THR A 261 68.55 20.04 -11.17
N GLY A 262 68.74 19.24 -10.12
CA GLY A 262 68.39 19.56 -8.74
C GLY A 262 66.92 19.28 -8.41
N THR A 263 66.32 20.09 -7.53
CA THR A 263 64.89 20.04 -7.16
C THR A 263 64.13 21.19 -7.81
N PHE A 264 63.11 20.88 -8.61
CA PHE A 264 62.30 21.86 -9.32
C PHE A 264 60.89 21.31 -9.62
N ILE A 265 59.96 22.21 -9.99
CA ILE A 265 58.58 21.88 -10.34
C ILE A 265 58.39 22.07 -11.85
N LEU A 266 57.79 21.08 -12.49
CA LEU A 266 57.36 21.14 -13.87
C LEU A 266 55.85 21.31 -13.94
N ASN A 267 55.40 22.27 -14.75
CA ASN A 267 53.99 22.48 -15.06
C ASN A 267 53.61 21.61 -16.26
N CYS A 268 52.58 20.79 -16.10
CA CYS A 268 52.21 19.75 -17.04
C CYS A 268 50.67 19.58 -17.00
N THR A 269 49.95 20.27 -17.88
CA THR A 269 48.48 20.14 -17.95
C THR A 269 48.09 18.81 -18.57
N ARG A 270 47.62 17.87 -17.76
CA ARG A 270 47.44 16.44 -18.11
C ARG A 270 46.22 16.16 -19.02
N ASP A 271 45.89 17.03 -19.97
CA ASP A 271 44.83 16.79 -20.97
C ASP A 271 45.28 15.84 -22.10
N VAL A 272 46.60 15.71 -22.29
CA VAL A 272 47.24 14.84 -23.26
C VAL A 272 48.38 14.05 -22.58
N ASN A 273 48.96 13.08 -23.31
CA ASN A 273 50.17 12.41 -22.86
C ASN A 273 51.38 13.36 -22.99
N HIS A 274 52.28 13.30 -22.02
CA HIS A 274 53.55 14.03 -22.01
C HIS A 274 54.74 13.06 -22.00
N VAL A 275 55.91 13.52 -22.40
CA VAL A 275 57.14 12.73 -22.45
C VAL A 275 58.17 13.32 -21.49
N LEU A 276 58.51 12.56 -20.45
CA LEU A 276 59.60 12.90 -19.54
C LEU A 276 60.90 12.29 -20.04
N SER A 277 61.85 13.11 -20.48
CA SER A 277 63.16 12.67 -20.95
C SER A 277 64.25 12.97 -19.93
N TRP A 278 65.26 12.10 -19.81
CA TRP A 278 66.43 12.35 -18.97
C TRP A 278 67.74 11.85 -19.61
N ILE A 279 68.83 12.48 -19.18
CA ILE A 279 70.21 12.12 -19.54
C ILE A 279 71.02 12.04 -18.24
N ASN A 280 71.92 11.06 -18.17
CA ASN A 280 72.89 10.93 -17.09
C ASN A 280 74.28 11.28 -17.62
N LEU A 281 74.92 12.28 -17.00
CA LEU A 281 76.23 12.83 -17.36
C LEU A 281 77.35 12.44 -16.37
N SER A 282 77.11 11.48 -15.47
CA SER A 282 78.09 11.07 -14.47
C SER A 282 79.45 10.78 -15.09
N GLY A 283 80.45 11.57 -14.71
CA GLY A 283 81.84 11.46 -15.20
C GLY A 283 82.20 12.35 -16.39
N LEU A 284 81.33 13.26 -16.83
CA LEU A 284 81.57 14.20 -17.93
C LEU A 284 81.60 15.66 -17.46
N ASN A 285 82.30 16.52 -18.21
CA ASN A 285 82.43 17.93 -17.87
C ASN A 285 81.17 18.70 -18.33
N PRO A 286 80.48 19.49 -17.47
CA PRO A 286 79.21 20.13 -17.81
C PRO A 286 79.26 21.08 -19.01
N GLU A 287 80.44 21.61 -19.35
CA GLU A 287 80.66 22.54 -20.47
C GLU A 287 80.61 21.86 -21.86
N GLU A 288 80.55 20.52 -21.94
CA GLU A 288 80.47 19.74 -23.19
C GLU A 288 79.04 19.22 -23.50
N PHE A 289 78.00 19.79 -22.87
CA PHE A 289 76.62 19.32 -23.04
C PHE A 289 76.06 19.60 -24.44
N ILE A 290 75.99 18.55 -25.28
CA ILE A 290 75.23 18.53 -26.53
C ILE A 290 74.20 17.39 -26.45
N PRO A 291 72.90 17.66 -26.20
CA PRO A 291 71.87 16.63 -25.98
C PRO A 291 71.82 15.55 -27.07
N GLU A 292 72.12 15.93 -28.31
CA GLU A 292 72.09 15.09 -29.53
C GLU A 292 73.21 14.05 -29.59
N GLN A 293 74.16 14.07 -28.65
CA GLN A 293 75.30 13.13 -28.61
C GLN A 293 75.17 12.08 -27.50
N PHE A 294 74.15 12.17 -26.65
CA PHE A 294 73.98 11.30 -25.50
C PHE A 294 72.82 10.30 -25.66
N LYS A 295 72.89 9.20 -24.92
CA LYS A 295 71.77 8.28 -24.77
C LYS A 295 70.68 8.99 -23.96
N VAL A 296 69.53 9.22 -24.58
CA VAL A 296 68.37 9.84 -23.95
C VAL A 296 67.43 8.74 -23.48
N TYR A 297 67.09 8.73 -22.21
CA TYR A 297 66.04 7.88 -21.69
C TYR A 297 64.73 8.68 -21.64
N PHE A 298 63.59 8.02 -21.80
CA PHE A 298 62.31 8.70 -21.66
C PHE A 298 61.23 7.80 -21.06
N SER A 299 60.22 8.41 -20.45
CA SER A 299 59.02 7.75 -19.97
C SER A 299 57.78 8.55 -20.36
N ASN A 300 56.69 7.84 -20.64
CA ASN A 300 55.42 8.45 -20.96
C ASN A 300 54.67 8.80 -19.67
N ILE A 301 54.27 10.06 -19.55
CA ILE A 301 53.34 10.50 -18.52
C ILE A 301 51.93 10.56 -19.16
N PRO A 302 51.00 9.62 -18.86
CA PRO A 302 49.72 9.51 -19.58
C PRO A 302 48.71 10.60 -19.25
N ALA A 303 47.78 10.95 -20.14
CA ALA A 303 46.73 11.93 -19.85
C ALA A 303 45.87 11.55 -18.63
N LYS A 304 45.32 12.55 -17.95
CA LYS A 304 44.34 12.40 -16.87
C LYS A 304 43.14 11.58 -17.37
N PRO A 305 42.85 10.42 -16.76
CA PRO A 305 41.69 9.63 -17.16
C PRO A 305 40.40 10.28 -16.64
N SER A 306 39.29 9.89 -17.26
CA SER A 306 37.95 10.23 -16.79
C SER A 306 37.41 9.13 -15.88
N LEU A 307 36.68 9.53 -14.83
CA LEU A 307 35.93 8.63 -13.97
C LEU A 307 34.57 8.33 -14.59
N ILE A 308 34.30 7.07 -14.89
CA ILE A 308 33.03 6.59 -15.45
C ILE A 308 32.18 6.05 -14.32
N MET A 309 31.04 6.70 -14.07
CA MET A 309 30.07 6.29 -13.07
C MET A 309 28.85 5.64 -13.74
N LYS A 310 28.47 4.45 -13.29
CA LYS A 310 27.23 3.76 -13.69
C LYS A 310 26.37 3.54 -12.46
N GLN A 311 25.11 3.95 -12.51
CA GLN A 311 24.18 3.79 -11.39
C GLN A 311 22.97 2.96 -11.83
N ASP A 312 22.74 1.82 -11.18
CA ASP A 312 21.47 1.09 -11.30
C ASP A 312 20.46 1.74 -10.34
N LYS A 313 19.26 2.04 -10.85
CA LYS A 313 18.16 2.74 -10.17
C LYS A 313 18.12 2.43 -8.67
N SER A 314 18.71 3.33 -7.86
CA SER A 314 18.83 3.27 -6.38
C SER A 314 19.54 2.06 -5.75
N LYS A 315 20.14 1.15 -6.52
CA LYS A 315 20.72 -0.07 -5.94
C LYS A 315 22.18 0.06 -5.56
N TYR A 316 23.04 0.48 -6.47
CA TYR A 316 24.47 0.60 -6.25
C TYR A 316 25.09 1.49 -7.33
N VAL A 317 26.33 1.93 -7.10
CA VAL A 317 27.12 2.71 -8.04
C VAL A 317 28.39 1.94 -8.38
N GLU A 318 28.68 1.82 -9.67
CA GLU A 318 29.95 1.28 -10.18
C GLU A 318 30.82 2.42 -10.73
N PHE A 319 32.09 2.36 -10.38
CA PHE A 319 33.14 3.25 -10.84
C PHE A 319 34.16 2.49 -11.67
N ASP A 320 34.48 3.05 -12.83
CA ASP A 320 35.48 2.59 -13.79
C ASP A 320 36.36 3.77 -14.23
N LEU A 321 37.59 3.51 -14.69
CA LEU A 321 38.38 4.50 -15.43
C LEU A 321 38.27 4.34 -16.94
N SER A 322 38.36 5.46 -17.65
CA SER A 322 38.47 5.50 -19.12
C SER A 322 39.77 4.87 -19.64
N ASP A 323 40.86 4.98 -18.87
CA ASP A 323 42.13 4.30 -19.14
C ASP A 323 42.37 3.20 -18.10
N LYS A 324 42.51 1.96 -18.57
CA LYS A 324 42.69 0.76 -17.73
C LYS A 324 44.14 0.55 -17.27
N ASN A 325 45.08 1.36 -17.74
CA ASN A 325 46.47 1.36 -17.25
C ASN A 325 46.60 2.06 -15.89
N TYR A 326 45.62 2.86 -15.52
CA TYR A 326 45.53 3.43 -14.19
C TYR A 326 44.86 2.45 -13.22
N THR A 327 45.31 2.49 -11.97
CA THR A 327 44.62 1.88 -10.82
C THR A 327 44.09 2.98 -9.92
N MET A 328 42.98 2.72 -9.24
CA MET A 328 42.38 3.61 -8.25
C MET A 328 42.51 3.02 -6.86
N GLU A 329 42.63 3.90 -5.87
CA GLU A 329 42.55 3.58 -4.46
C GLU A 329 41.47 4.46 -3.84
N LEU A 330 40.41 3.85 -3.31
CA LEU A 330 39.35 4.57 -2.62
C LEU A 330 39.90 5.22 -1.34
N LEU A 331 39.83 6.54 -1.27
CA LEU A 331 40.05 7.30 -0.05
C LEU A 331 38.83 7.12 0.84
N GLN A 332 38.97 6.32 1.89
CA GLN A 332 37.92 6.16 2.88
C GLN A 332 37.90 7.41 3.77
N ASN A 333 36.92 8.28 3.54
CA ASN A 333 36.70 9.51 4.33
C ASN A 333 36.12 9.24 5.74
N GLN A 334 35.86 7.98 6.10
CA GLN A 334 35.44 7.65 7.47
C GLN A 334 36.66 7.66 8.37
N LYS A 335 36.74 8.64 9.27
CA LYS A 335 37.82 8.78 10.28
C LYS A 335 37.88 7.62 11.29
N SER A 336 36.85 6.77 11.26
CA SER A 336 36.75 5.48 11.95
C SER A 336 36.87 4.28 10.99
N SER A 337 37.63 4.38 9.90
CA SER A 337 37.93 3.22 9.05
C SER A 337 38.78 2.20 9.82
N PHE A 338 38.33 0.96 9.90
CA PHE A 338 39.04 -0.12 10.57
C PHE A 338 39.86 -0.96 9.59
N THR A 339 39.68 -0.77 8.29
CA THR A 339 40.50 -1.39 7.25
C THR A 339 41.71 -0.52 6.89
N LYS A 340 42.89 -0.88 7.44
CA LYS A 340 44.14 -0.14 7.22
C LYS A 340 44.69 -0.18 5.78
N ASN A 341 44.14 -1.02 4.91
CA ASN A 341 44.66 -1.24 3.55
C ASN A 341 43.56 -1.06 2.51
N SER A 342 43.50 0.12 1.90
CA SER A 342 42.80 0.33 0.65
C SER A 342 43.51 -0.45 -0.47
N ILE A 343 42.79 -1.34 -1.12
CA ILE A 343 43.33 -2.17 -2.21
C ILE A 343 43.20 -1.38 -3.50
N ARG A 344 44.30 -1.23 -4.25
CA ARG A 344 44.30 -0.63 -5.60
C ARG A 344 43.56 -1.54 -6.59
N LYS A 345 42.56 -1.00 -7.28
CA LYS A 345 41.72 -1.73 -8.24
C LYS A 345 41.40 -0.87 -9.47
N ASN A 346 41.01 -1.50 -10.57
CA ASN A 346 40.59 -0.80 -11.79
C ASN A 346 39.09 -0.44 -11.81
N SER A 347 38.33 -0.96 -10.85
CA SER A 347 36.90 -0.71 -10.69
C SER A 347 36.48 -0.85 -9.23
N TYR A 348 35.48 -0.07 -8.83
CA TYR A 348 34.87 -0.12 -7.49
C TYR A 348 33.36 -0.21 -7.62
N LEU A 349 32.74 -1.04 -6.79
CA LEU A 349 31.28 -1.04 -6.60
C LEU A 349 30.98 -0.52 -5.19
N ILE A 350 30.06 0.42 -5.09
CA ILE A 350 29.62 1.03 -3.84
C ILE A 350 28.16 0.71 -3.64
N ASP A 351 27.85 0.13 -2.48
CA ASP A 351 26.52 -0.28 -2.10
C ASP A 351 26.22 0.07 -0.63
N THR A 352 24.94 0.05 -0.25
CA THR A 352 24.49 0.12 1.13
C THR A 352 23.35 -0.88 1.37
N ILE A 353 22.96 -1.09 2.63
CA ILE A 353 21.92 -2.06 2.99
C ILE A 353 20.51 -1.45 2.89
N LEU A 354 19.51 -2.32 2.72
CA LEU A 354 18.10 -1.88 2.66
C LEU A 354 17.68 -1.21 3.97
N GLY A 355 17.10 -0.02 3.85
CA GLY A 355 16.71 0.85 4.97
C GLY A 355 17.69 1.99 5.21
N ASN A 356 18.84 2.04 4.53
CA ASN A 356 19.80 3.13 4.60
C ASN A 356 19.77 4.01 3.34
N ASP A 357 20.12 5.27 3.51
CA ASP A 357 20.44 6.23 2.46
C ASP A 357 21.92 6.63 2.56
N LEU A 358 22.61 6.67 1.41
CA LEU A 358 24.01 7.06 1.31
C LEU A 358 24.13 8.22 0.30
N ASP A 359 24.29 9.43 0.83
CA ASP A 359 24.59 10.63 0.07
C ASP A 359 25.97 11.14 0.49
N THR A 360 26.96 10.97 -0.39
CA THR A 360 28.35 11.28 -0.05
C THR A 360 29.22 11.53 -1.27
N LYS A 361 30.39 12.12 -1.01
CA LYS A 361 31.44 12.34 -1.99
C LYS A 361 32.49 11.24 -1.90
N ILE A 362 32.70 10.56 -3.01
CA ILE A 362 33.70 9.50 -3.17
C ILE A 362 34.93 10.10 -3.82
N VAL A 363 36.10 9.82 -3.25
CA VAL A 363 37.40 10.30 -3.74
C VAL A 363 38.31 9.10 -3.98
N PHE A 364 38.99 9.09 -5.12
CA PHE A 364 39.96 8.07 -5.49
C PHE A 364 41.34 8.70 -5.69
N ASN A 365 42.37 8.12 -5.07
CA ASN A 365 43.76 8.33 -5.47
C ASN A 365 44.04 7.49 -6.72
N LEU A 366 44.64 8.10 -7.75
CA LEU A 366 44.99 7.41 -8.98
C LEU A 366 46.48 7.14 -9.04
N TYR A 367 46.82 5.95 -9.55
CA TYR A 367 48.20 5.51 -9.74
C TYR A 367 48.41 5.02 -11.16
N TYR A 368 49.52 5.43 -11.76
CA TYR A 368 50.03 4.90 -13.01
C TYR A 368 51.44 4.37 -12.75
N ASP A 369 51.71 3.14 -13.19
CA ASP A 369 52.97 2.46 -12.93
C ASP A 369 53.36 2.49 -11.43
N ASN A 370 52.36 2.27 -10.56
CA ASN A 370 52.44 2.33 -9.09
C ASN A 370 52.82 3.68 -8.47
N ILE A 371 53.00 4.74 -9.26
CA ILE A 371 53.27 6.10 -8.80
C ILE A 371 51.97 6.89 -8.73
N PHE A 372 51.75 7.59 -7.61
CA PHE A 372 50.59 8.47 -7.40
C PHE A 372 50.57 9.58 -8.46
N GLN A 373 49.42 9.83 -9.05
CA GLN A 373 49.24 10.82 -10.14
C GLN A 373 48.37 12.00 -9.72
N GLY A 374 47.35 11.77 -8.88
CA GLY A 374 46.36 12.77 -8.50
C GLY A 374 45.06 12.13 -8.02
N THR A 375 44.05 12.96 -7.71
CA THR A 375 42.74 12.50 -7.23
C THR A 375 41.62 12.72 -8.24
N LEU A 376 40.65 11.81 -8.27
CA LEU A 376 39.36 12.01 -8.93
C LEU A 376 38.23 11.85 -7.91
N GLU A 377 37.13 12.55 -8.11
CA GLU A 377 36.01 12.57 -7.18
C GLU A 377 34.66 12.57 -7.90
N SER A 378 33.65 12.01 -7.24
CA SER A 378 32.26 12.04 -7.69
C SER A 378 31.32 12.04 -6.49
N GLU A 379 30.22 12.77 -6.62
CA GLU A 379 29.10 12.67 -5.68
C GLU A 379 28.24 11.45 -6.05
N ILE A 380 27.75 10.74 -5.03
CA ILE A 380 26.83 9.62 -5.18
C ILE A 380 25.64 9.79 -4.26
N CYS A 381 24.48 9.32 -4.72
CA CYS A 381 23.27 9.20 -3.91
C CYS A 381 22.66 7.81 -4.13
N ILE A 382 22.74 6.95 -3.12
CA ILE A 382 22.12 5.62 -3.11
C ILE A 382 21.04 5.62 -2.03
N ASP A 383 19.77 5.69 -2.45
CA ASP A 383 18.64 5.67 -1.53
C ASP A 383 17.95 4.30 -1.52
N LYS A 384 18.13 3.55 -0.44
CA LYS A 384 17.40 2.30 -0.16
C LYS A 384 16.47 2.44 1.05
N LYS A 385 16.14 3.66 1.45
CA LYS A 385 15.24 3.93 2.56
C LYS A 385 13.81 3.84 2.05
N SER A 386 13.03 2.97 2.68
CA SER A 386 11.61 2.86 2.32
C SER A 386 10.85 4.12 2.79
N PRO A 387 9.92 4.64 1.98
CA PRO A 387 9.03 5.72 2.40
C PRO A 387 8.09 5.27 3.53
N LYS A 388 7.46 6.24 4.19
CA LYS A 388 6.44 5.96 5.21
C LYS A 388 5.17 5.42 4.58
N ILE A 389 4.48 4.53 5.29
CA ILE A 389 3.14 4.05 4.92
C ILE A 389 2.21 5.27 4.87
N PRO A 390 1.34 5.41 3.84
CA PRO A 390 0.42 6.52 3.78
C PRO A 390 -0.59 6.44 4.93
N SER A 391 -0.84 7.58 5.57
CA SER A 391 -1.90 7.71 6.57
C SER A 391 -3.26 7.73 5.88
N VAL A 392 -4.28 7.12 6.49
CA VAL A 392 -5.62 7.03 5.89
C VAL A 392 -6.72 7.37 6.90
N GLU A 393 -7.60 8.29 6.51
CA GLU A 393 -8.88 8.55 7.17
C GLU A 393 -9.98 7.77 6.44
N ILE A 394 -10.72 6.97 7.19
CA ILE A 394 -11.73 6.06 6.64
C ILE A 394 -13.10 6.44 7.20
N SER A 395 -14.09 6.69 6.34
CA SER A 395 -15.44 7.11 6.76
C SER A 395 -16.14 6.09 7.65
N ASN A 396 -15.89 4.79 7.43
CA ASN A 396 -16.42 3.71 8.26
C ASN A 396 -15.42 2.55 8.36
N LYS A 397 -15.06 2.15 9.59
CA LYS A 397 -14.08 1.09 9.86
C LYS A 397 -14.70 -0.28 10.10
N ASN A 398 -16.03 -0.38 10.06
CA ASN A 398 -16.72 -1.66 10.22
C ASN A 398 -16.49 -2.54 8.99
N PHE A 399 -16.38 -3.85 9.21
CA PHE A 399 -16.27 -4.83 8.13
C PHE A 399 -17.51 -4.86 7.24
N PHE A 400 -18.71 -4.71 7.82
CA PHE A 400 -19.97 -4.65 7.08
C PHE A 400 -20.55 -3.24 7.14
N VAL A 401 -20.88 -2.67 5.97
CA VAL A 401 -21.44 -1.33 5.86
C VAL A 401 -22.53 -1.28 4.78
N ARG A 402 -23.41 -0.29 4.88
CA ARG A 402 -24.54 -0.07 3.96
C ARG A 402 -24.38 1.15 3.06
N GLU A 403 -23.31 1.90 3.25
CA GLU A 403 -23.03 3.13 2.53
C GLU A 403 -21.66 3.02 1.86
N PRO A 404 -21.42 3.78 0.78
CA PRO A 404 -20.10 3.88 0.18
C PRO A 404 -19.04 4.25 1.23
N VAL A 405 -17.87 3.64 1.15
CA VAL A 405 -16.75 3.95 2.04
C VAL A 405 -15.80 4.89 1.34
N GLU A 406 -15.49 6.00 1.99
CA GLU A 406 -14.50 6.96 1.54
C GLU A 406 -13.20 6.76 2.32
N LEU A 407 -12.10 6.62 1.58
CA LEU A 407 -10.74 6.58 2.08
C LEU A 407 -10.01 7.82 1.60
N LYS A 408 -9.56 8.65 2.53
CA LYS A 408 -8.72 9.82 2.26
C LYS A 408 -7.30 9.52 2.72
N PHE A 409 -6.36 9.59 1.81
CA PHE A 409 -4.97 9.27 2.05
C PHE A 409 -4.12 10.53 2.20
N ASN A 410 -3.07 10.46 2.99
CA ASN A 410 -2.08 11.52 3.14
C ASN A 410 -0.68 10.91 3.25
N SER A 411 0.23 11.36 2.39
CA SER A 411 1.62 10.93 2.31
C SER A 411 2.48 12.05 1.71
N GLU A 412 3.77 12.07 2.08
CA GLU A 412 4.76 12.94 1.43
C GLU A 412 5.16 12.39 0.04
N ASP A 413 4.91 11.10 -0.19
CA ASP A 413 5.25 10.36 -1.41
C ASP A 413 4.00 9.99 -2.23
N LYS A 414 4.22 9.50 -3.45
CA LYS A 414 3.13 9.04 -4.33
C LYS A 414 2.47 7.80 -3.76
N ILE A 415 1.15 7.76 -3.82
CA ILE A 415 0.34 6.69 -3.24
C ILE A 415 -0.10 5.73 -4.34
N TYR A 416 0.06 4.44 -4.08
CA TYR A 416 -0.32 3.37 -4.99
C TYR A 416 -1.27 2.40 -4.29
N TYR A 417 -2.18 1.81 -5.06
CA TYR A 417 -3.11 0.81 -4.54
C TYR A 417 -3.40 -0.33 -5.52
N VAL A 418 -3.79 -1.47 -4.97
CA VAL A 418 -4.37 -2.60 -5.70
C VAL A 418 -5.72 -2.93 -5.06
N LEU A 419 -6.79 -2.87 -5.86
CA LEU A 419 -8.14 -3.17 -5.41
C LEU A 419 -8.63 -4.48 -6.02
N LYS A 420 -9.01 -5.43 -5.16
CA LYS A 420 -9.75 -6.63 -5.56
C LYS A 420 -11.17 -6.51 -5.05
N SER A 421 -12.15 -6.72 -5.93
CA SER A 421 -13.56 -6.75 -5.57
C SER A 421 -14.23 -8.05 -6.03
N LYS A 422 -15.21 -8.50 -5.27
CA LYS A 422 -16.03 -9.68 -5.59
C LYS A 422 -17.49 -9.35 -5.31
N GLU A 423 -18.32 -9.48 -6.35
CA GLU A 423 -19.76 -9.42 -6.21
C GLU A 423 -20.27 -10.63 -5.43
N ILE A 424 -21.12 -10.41 -4.44
CA ILE A 424 -21.70 -11.46 -3.61
C ILE A 424 -23.18 -11.61 -3.96
N SER A 425 -23.50 -12.64 -4.74
CA SER A 425 -24.85 -12.89 -5.25
C SER A 425 -25.72 -13.74 -4.32
N ASN A 426 -25.14 -14.42 -3.32
CA ASN A 426 -25.84 -15.18 -2.27
C ASN A 426 -24.94 -15.28 -1.02
N LEU A 427 -25.21 -14.46 0.00
CA LEU A 427 -24.42 -14.38 1.23
C LEU A 427 -24.63 -15.63 2.11
N ASP A 428 -23.91 -16.73 1.85
CA ASP A 428 -23.54 -17.66 2.93
C ASP A 428 -22.25 -17.12 3.56
N LEU A 429 -22.40 -16.11 4.44
CA LEU A 429 -21.31 -15.37 5.07
C LEU A 429 -20.27 -16.26 5.78
N ARG A 430 -20.65 -17.49 6.17
CA ARG A 430 -19.77 -18.43 6.86
C ARG A 430 -18.56 -18.85 6.02
N ASN A 431 -18.69 -18.88 4.69
CA ASN A 431 -17.57 -19.15 3.79
C ASN A 431 -16.78 -17.88 3.46
N LEU A 432 -17.42 -16.70 3.54
CA LEU A 432 -16.79 -15.43 3.21
C LEU A 432 -15.73 -15.06 4.26
N GLU A 433 -16.03 -15.14 5.56
CA GLU A 433 -15.06 -14.80 6.63
C GLU A 433 -13.76 -15.65 6.57
N LEU A 434 -13.88 -16.93 6.16
CA LEU A 434 -12.74 -17.84 5.97
C LEU A 434 -11.92 -17.51 4.72
N GLU A 435 -12.56 -17.09 3.62
CA GLU A 435 -11.88 -16.64 2.39
C GLU A 435 -11.29 -15.22 2.51
N THR A 436 -11.91 -14.33 3.30
CA THR A 436 -11.55 -12.90 3.40
C THR A 436 -10.47 -12.59 4.44
N SER A 437 -10.16 -13.53 5.34
CA SER A 437 -9.15 -13.36 6.40
C SER A 437 -7.69 -13.30 5.91
N LYS A 438 -7.43 -13.53 4.62
CA LYS A 438 -6.07 -13.53 4.05
C LYS A 438 -5.84 -12.31 3.17
N ASN A 439 -4.81 -11.54 3.52
CA ASN A 439 -4.24 -10.53 2.64
C ASN A 439 -3.70 -11.21 1.38
N PHE A 440 -4.04 -10.67 0.21
CA PHE A 440 -3.53 -11.19 -1.05
C PHE A 440 -2.09 -10.71 -1.26
N VAL A 441 -1.30 -11.49 -1.99
CA VAL A 441 0.03 -11.06 -2.42
C VAL A 441 -0.12 -9.95 -3.46
N VAL A 442 0.44 -8.78 -3.17
CA VAL A 442 0.41 -7.62 -4.07
C VAL A 442 1.32 -7.86 -5.27
N ASP A 443 0.75 -7.75 -6.46
CA ASP A 443 1.53 -7.60 -7.70
C ASP A 443 1.73 -6.11 -7.95
N TYR A 444 2.94 -5.61 -7.68
CA TYR A 444 3.29 -4.20 -7.82
C TYR A 444 3.16 -3.69 -9.26
N ASN A 445 3.20 -4.55 -10.27
CA ASN A 445 3.00 -4.14 -11.67
C ASN A 445 1.53 -3.82 -11.98
N SER A 446 0.61 -4.33 -11.17
CA SER A 446 -0.83 -4.05 -11.27
C SER A 446 -1.29 -2.85 -10.43
N ALA A 447 -0.37 -2.24 -9.67
CA ALA A 447 -0.68 -1.13 -8.79
C ALA A 447 -1.02 0.14 -9.57
N THR A 448 -2.06 0.84 -9.12
CA THR A 448 -2.53 2.08 -9.72
C THR A 448 -2.11 3.25 -8.84
N GLU A 449 -1.55 4.30 -9.44
CA GLU A 449 -1.25 5.56 -8.75
C GLU A 449 -2.55 6.30 -8.42
N LEU A 450 -2.69 6.73 -7.16
CA LEU A 450 -3.86 7.47 -6.68
C LEU A 450 -3.65 8.98 -6.87
N LEU A 451 -4.34 9.57 -7.85
CA LEU A 451 -4.15 10.96 -8.24
C LEU A 451 -4.85 12.00 -7.34
N ASN A 452 -5.96 11.63 -6.70
CA ASN A 452 -6.85 12.58 -6.02
C ASN A 452 -6.87 12.41 -4.50
N GLU A 453 -5.92 11.64 -3.93
CA GLU A 453 -5.82 11.33 -2.49
C GLU A 453 -7.10 10.74 -1.86
N LYS A 454 -8.10 10.42 -2.68
CA LYS A 454 -9.42 9.94 -2.29
C LYS A 454 -9.80 8.75 -3.14
N LEU A 455 -10.21 7.68 -2.48
CA LEU A 455 -10.80 6.50 -3.08
C LEU A 455 -12.17 6.28 -2.46
N VAL A 456 -13.20 6.09 -3.28
CA VAL A 456 -14.55 5.76 -2.81
C VAL A 456 -14.92 4.37 -3.30
N LEU A 457 -15.28 3.51 -2.37
CA LEU A 457 -15.72 2.15 -2.66
C LEU A 457 -17.24 2.12 -2.77
N ASN A 458 -17.74 1.46 -3.83
CA ASN A 458 -19.16 1.20 -4.07
C ASN A 458 -20.03 2.41 -4.45
N GLU A 459 -19.52 3.36 -5.26
CA GLU A 459 -20.25 4.58 -5.64
C GLU A 459 -21.58 4.31 -6.39
N ASP A 460 -21.71 3.21 -7.16
CA ASP A 460 -22.87 2.98 -8.05
C ASP A 460 -23.35 1.52 -8.16
N CYS A 461 -22.89 0.64 -7.27
CA CYS A 461 -23.17 -0.79 -7.38
C CYS A 461 -24.53 -1.18 -6.78
N VAL A 462 -25.31 -1.98 -7.52
CA VAL A 462 -26.66 -2.48 -7.12
C VAL A 462 -26.61 -3.84 -6.39
N ASN A 463 -25.41 -4.38 -6.16
CA ASN A 463 -25.21 -5.67 -5.49
C ASN A 463 -24.29 -5.50 -4.28
N ALA A 464 -24.22 -6.54 -3.44
CA ALA A 464 -23.26 -6.59 -2.36
C ALA A 464 -21.85 -6.85 -2.92
N TYR A 465 -20.85 -6.10 -2.47
CA TYR A 465 -19.46 -6.28 -2.89
C TYR A 465 -18.52 -6.39 -1.70
N PHE A 466 -17.67 -7.40 -1.74
CA PHE A 466 -16.49 -7.47 -0.89
C PHE A 466 -15.32 -6.77 -1.58
N TYR A 467 -14.68 -5.84 -0.88
CA TYR A 467 -13.48 -5.13 -1.32
C TYR A 467 -12.29 -5.51 -0.42
N ASN A 468 -11.16 -5.80 -1.06
CA ASN A 468 -9.87 -6.00 -0.42
C ASN A 468 -8.86 -5.07 -1.10
N LEU A 469 -8.49 -4.01 -0.38
CA LEU A 469 -7.63 -2.94 -0.84
C LEU A 469 -6.26 -3.11 -0.19
N ALA A 470 -5.21 -3.15 -1.00
CA ALA A 470 -3.83 -3.00 -0.56
C ALA A 470 -3.32 -1.63 -1.00
N TYR A 471 -2.62 -0.90 -0.12
CA TYR A 471 -2.09 0.42 -0.44
C TYR A 471 -0.71 0.64 0.18
N PHE A 472 0.11 1.46 -0.46
CA PHE A 472 1.49 1.76 -0.08
C PHE A 472 1.95 3.07 -0.72
N SER A 473 3.05 3.63 -0.21
CA SER A 473 3.73 4.78 -0.80
C SER A 473 4.94 4.35 -1.62
N LYS A 474 5.27 5.14 -2.63
CA LYS A 474 6.44 4.96 -3.48
C LYS A 474 7.13 6.30 -3.72
N ASP A 475 8.41 6.37 -3.40
CA ASP A 475 9.23 7.57 -3.59
C ASP A 475 9.69 7.73 -5.06
N ASP A 476 10.41 8.81 -5.33
CA ASP A 476 10.95 9.09 -6.67
C ASP A 476 12.12 8.16 -7.07
N PHE A 477 12.79 7.54 -6.10
CA PHE A 477 13.81 6.50 -6.30
C PHE A 477 13.21 5.11 -6.55
N GLY A 478 11.90 4.96 -6.41
CA GLY A 478 11.16 3.73 -6.62
C GLY A 478 11.12 2.78 -5.42
N ASN A 479 11.61 3.18 -4.25
CA ASN A 479 11.44 2.41 -3.01
C ASN A 479 9.97 2.42 -2.61
N ILE A 480 9.54 1.34 -1.95
CA ILE A 480 8.15 1.11 -1.57
C ILE A 480 8.07 0.98 -0.06
N SER A 481 7.03 1.57 0.55
CA SER A 481 6.71 1.41 1.96
C SER A 481 6.27 -0.02 2.28
N GLU A 482 6.08 -0.34 3.55
CA GLU A 482 5.25 -1.50 3.90
C GLU A 482 3.84 -1.35 3.31
N VAL A 483 3.24 -2.48 2.95
CA VAL A 483 1.86 -2.53 2.44
C VAL A 483 0.89 -2.63 3.61
N GLU A 484 -0.13 -1.77 3.60
CA GLU A 484 -1.30 -1.85 4.47
C GLU A 484 -2.54 -2.31 3.71
N TYR A 485 -3.50 -2.87 4.46
CA TYR A 485 -4.70 -3.47 3.90
C TYR A 485 -5.97 -2.90 4.54
N TYR A 486 -6.99 -2.69 3.71
CA TYR A 486 -8.35 -2.38 4.15
C TYR A 486 -9.37 -3.30 3.49
N GLN A 487 -10.28 -3.84 4.29
CA GLN A 487 -11.27 -4.81 3.85
C GLN A 487 -12.66 -4.37 4.29
N VAL A 488 -13.63 -4.44 3.38
CA VAL A 488 -15.01 -4.09 3.67
C VAL A 488 -15.99 -4.85 2.76
N LEU A 489 -17.10 -5.29 3.34
CA LEU A 489 -18.28 -5.78 2.65
C LEU A 489 -19.33 -4.67 2.65
N ILE A 490 -19.64 -4.18 1.46
CA ILE A 490 -20.64 -3.13 1.25
C ILE A 490 -21.90 -3.77 0.69
N ASP A 491 -22.99 -3.77 1.47
CA ASP A 491 -24.29 -4.30 1.08
C ASP A 491 -25.41 -3.31 1.46
N PRO A 492 -25.79 -2.42 0.54
CA PRO A 492 -26.83 -1.43 0.79
C PRO A 492 -28.25 -2.01 0.66
N TYR A 493 -28.44 -3.25 0.18
CA TYR A 493 -29.76 -3.74 -0.26
C TYR A 493 -30.31 -4.91 0.53
N ASN A 494 -29.49 -5.83 1.05
CA ASN A 494 -30.01 -7.00 1.76
C ASN A 494 -30.15 -6.74 3.27
N PHE A 495 -31.30 -7.12 3.81
CA PHE A 495 -31.64 -7.04 5.22
C PHE A 495 -32.13 -8.39 5.71
N TYR A 496 -31.52 -8.89 6.78
CA TYR A 496 -31.86 -10.16 7.39
C TYR A 496 -32.56 -9.92 8.71
N VAL A 497 -33.71 -10.57 8.92
CA VAL A 497 -34.49 -10.47 10.14
C VAL A 497 -34.88 -11.86 10.63
N GLU A 498 -34.53 -12.15 11.87
CA GLU A 498 -34.76 -13.44 12.53
C GLU A 498 -35.48 -13.23 13.86
N SER A 499 -36.68 -13.80 14.01
CA SER A 499 -37.49 -13.59 15.23
C SER A 499 -36.90 -14.24 16.50
N SER A 500 -35.99 -15.20 16.34
CA SER A 500 -35.42 -16.01 17.43
C SER A 500 -33.90 -16.08 17.37
N ASN A 501 -33.24 -14.98 17.00
CA ASN A 501 -31.78 -14.95 16.94
C ASN A 501 -31.18 -15.13 18.34
N SER A 502 -30.40 -16.20 18.53
CA SER A 502 -29.73 -16.54 19.78
C SER A 502 -28.47 -15.71 20.04
N LYS A 503 -28.05 -14.87 19.10
CA LYS A 503 -26.85 -14.00 19.20
C LYS A 503 -27.18 -12.63 19.80
N THR A 504 -27.72 -12.61 21.02
CA THR A 504 -28.17 -11.39 21.70
C THR A 504 -27.03 -10.47 22.18
N ASN A 505 -25.77 -10.90 22.05
CA ASN A 505 -24.62 -10.18 22.60
C ASN A 505 -24.02 -9.13 21.64
N PHE A 506 -24.54 -9.00 20.41
CA PHE A 506 -24.04 -8.04 19.42
C PHE A 506 -25.11 -7.03 19.01
N VAL A 507 -24.68 -5.80 18.71
CA VAL A 507 -25.55 -4.77 18.10
C VAL A 507 -25.99 -5.28 16.73
N GLN A 508 -27.31 -5.33 16.51
CA GLN A 508 -27.91 -5.81 15.27
C GLN A 508 -27.78 -4.74 14.18
N ASP A 509 -27.32 -5.14 12.99
CA ASP A 509 -27.13 -4.25 11.85
C ASP A 509 -27.90 -4.72 10.59
N GLY A 510 -28.61 -5.85 10.69
CA GLY A 510 -29.41 -6.44 9.63
C GLY A 510 -28.59 -7.22 8.60
N SER A 511 -27.32 -7.51 8.87
CA SER A 511 -26.51 -8.46 8.10
C SER A 511 -26.87 -9.90 8.44
N VAL A 512 -26.42 -10.89 7.64
CA VAL A 512 -26.60 -12.32 7.99
C VAL A 512 -25.91 -12.69 9.30
N ALA A 513 -24.78 -12.02 9.63
CA ALA A 513 -24.04 -12.31 10.86
C ALA A 513 -24.76 -11.74 12.10
N ARG A 514 -25.44 -10.60 11.94
CA ARG A 514 -26.13 -9.85 13.00
C ARG A 514 -27.52 -9.38 12.52
N PRO A 515 -28.44 -10.32 12.24
CA PRO A 515 -29.74 -9.98 11.69
C PRO A 515 -30.57 -9.19 12.72
N PHE A 516 -31.50 -8.38 12.22
CA PHE A 516 -32.49 -7.74 13.07
C PHE A 516 -33.39 -8.78 13.73
N THR A 517 -34.02 -8.40 14.83
CA THR A 517 -34.94 -9.26 15.59
C THR A 517 -36.40 -8.88 15.41
N SER A 518 -36.66 -7.72 14.80
CA SER A 518 -38.01 -7.22 14.55
C SER A 518 -38.10 -6.48 13.22
N ILE A 519 -39.28 -6.58 12.57
CA ILE A 519 -39.62 -5.84 11.35
C ILE A 519 -39.53 -4.32 11.58
N SER A 520 -39.80 -3.84 12.79
CA SER A 520 -39.72 -2.40 13.12
C SER A 520 -38.32 -1.81 12.90
N GLN A 521 -37.27 -2.63 12.98
CA GLN A 521 -35.90 -2.21 12.74
C GLN A 521 -35.60 -1.96 11.26
N ILE A 522 -36.43 -2.48 10.34
CA ILE A 522 -36.28 -2.25 8.90
C ILE A 522 -36.86 -0.91 8.47
N LEU A 523 -37.84 -0.36 9.21
CA LEU A 523 -38.58 0.83 8.81
C LEU A 523 -37.71 2.02 8.36
N PRO A 524 -36.57 2.34 9.01
CA PRO A 524 -35.70 3.42 8.57
C PRO A 524 -35.14 3.21 7.15
N PHE A 525 -35.02 1.96 6.70
CA PHE A 525 -34.35 1.58 5.45
C PHE A 525 -35.30 1.35 4.27
N LEU A 526 -36.59 1.11 4.52
CA LEU A 526 -37.58 0.73 3.49
C LEU A 526 -37.60 1.63 2.25
N ASN A 527 -37.30 2.93 2.42
CA ASN A 527 -37.41 3.94 1.37
C ASN A 527 -36.14 4.76 1.18
N GLN A 528 -35.01 4.34 1.76
CA GLN A 528 -33.73 5.06 1.63
C GLN A 528 -33.04 4.77 0.28
N GLY A 529 -33.19 3.55 -0.23
CA GLY A 529 -32.55 3.08 -1.47
C GLY A 529 -33.51 3.01 -2.66
N LYS A 530 -32.96 2.66 -3.83
CA LYS A 530 -33.74 2.34 -5.03
C LYS A 530 -34.49 1.01 -4.92
N PHE A 531 -33.88 0.05 -4.23
CA PHE A 531 -34.39 -1.29 -4.01
C PHE A 531 -33.96 -1.79 -2.63
N ILE A 532 -34.75 -2.63 -1.98
CA ILE A 532 -34.34 -3.38 -0.80
C ILE A 532 -34.86 -4.82 -0.85
N LYS A 533 -34.09 -5.75 -0.28
CA LYS A 533 -34.47 -7.15 -0.13
C LYS A 533 -34.42 -7.56 1.33
N ILE A 534 -35.57 -7.99 1.82
CA ILE A 534 -35.78 -8.42 3.21
C ILE A 534 -35.88 -9.93 3.23
N HIS A 535 -34.91 -10.56 3.89
CA HIS A 535 -34.89 -12.00 4.18
C HIS A 535 -35.46 -12.22 5.57
N LEU A 536 -36.56 -12.97 5.65
CA LEU A 536 -37.26 -13.25 6.89
C LEU A 536 -37.08 -14.70 7.33
N GLU A 537 -36.90 -14.89 8.63
CA GLU A 537 -36.96 -16.20 9.27
C GLU A 537 -37.66 -16.11 10.63
N GLY A 538 -38.64 -17.01 10.83
CA GLY A 538 -39.40 -17.11 12.07
C GLY A 538 -40.75 -16.41 12.06
N ASN A 539 -41.25 -16.10 13.26
CA ASN A 539 -42.60 -15.60 13.52
C ASN A 539 -42.55 -14.19 14.10
N PHE A 540 -43.19 -13.24 13.43
CA PHE A 540 -43.22 -11.84 13.81
C PHE A 540 -44.64 -11.43 14.17
N SER A 541 -44.81 -10.81 15.34
CA SER A 541 -46.09 -10.33 15.84
C SER A 541 -46.08 -8.81 15.99
N GLU A 542 -47.27 -8.20 16.03
CA GLU A 542 -47.46 -6.76 16.22
C GLU A 542 -46.73 -5.92 15.15
N ILE A 543 -46.73 -6.38 13.89
CA ILE A 543 -46.07 -5.66 12.80
C ILE A 543 -46.81 -4.33 12.54
N PRO A 544 -46.11 -3.18 12.58
CA PRO A 544 -46.70 -1.87 12.31
C PRO A 544 -47.01 -1.70 10.81
N SER A 545 -47.65 -0.60 10.45
CA SER A 545 -47.90 -0.29 9.04
C SER A 545 -46.58 -0.16 8.27
N LEU A 546 -46.54 -0.72 7.07
CA LEU A 546 -45.40 -0.64 6.17
C LEU A 546 -45.74 0.30 5.02
N LEU A 547 -44.94 1.35 4.84
CA LEU A 547 -45.06 2.28 3.72
C LEU A 547 -43.90 2.04 2.75
N ILE A 548 -44.23 1.66 1.52
CA ILE A 548 -43.28 1.26 0.49
C ILE A 548 -43.41 2.21 -0.70
N LYS A 549 -42.36 3.00 -0.91
CA LYS A 549 -42.20 4.01 -1.97
C LYS A 549 -40.99 3.74 -2.87
N SER A 550 -40.17 2.77 -2.49
CA SER A 550 -39.07 2.22 -3.28
C SER A 550 -39.32 0.73 -3.52
N ASP A 551 -38.70 0.16 -4.55
CA ASP A 551 -38.89 -1.25 -4.87
C ASP A 551 -38.44 -2.13 -3.69
N CYS A 552 -39.23 -3.13 -3.34
CA CYS A 552 -39.01 -3.97 -2.17
C CYS A 552 -39.33 -5.43 -2.47
N GLU A 553 -38.46 -6.33 -2.01
CA GLU A 553 -38.70 -7.77 -2.00
C GLU A 553 -38.71 -8.28 -0.56
N ILE A 554 -39.80 -8.93 -0.16
CA ILE A 554 -39.92 -9.68 1.10
C ILE A 554 -39.88 -11.16 0.75
N PHE A 555 -38.86 -11.85 1.21
CA PHE A 555 -38.62 -13.25 0.91
C PHE A 555 -38.37 -14.02 2.20
N SER A 556 -38.89 -15.24 2.26
CA SER A 556 -38.51 -16.18 3.30
C SER A 556 -38.12 -17.53 2.70
N LYS A 557 -37.13 -18.20 3.30
CA LYS A 557 -36.76 -19.56 2.89
C LYS A 557 -37.66 -20.62 3.53
N ASN A 558 -38.07 -20.38 4.78
CA ASN A 558 -38.68 -21.38 5.67
C ASN A 558 -40.15 -21.07 6.02
N GLY A 559 -40.81 -20.15 5.31
CA GLY A 559 -42.21 -19.80 5.56
C GLY A 559 -42.41 -18.87 6.77
N ALA A 560 -41.79 -17.68 6.77
CA ALA A 560 -41.95 -16.70 7.83
C ALA A 560 -43.41 -16.26 7.99
N ARG A 561 -43.84 -16.10 9.24
CA ARG A 561 -45.20 -15.66 9.61
C ARG A 561 -45.20 -14.23 10.10
N LEU A 562 -46.04 -13.41 9.51
CA LEU A 562 -46.15 -11.98 9.76
C LEU A 562 -47.55 -11.66 10.27
N SER A 563 -47.70 -11.47 11.57
CA SER A 563 -48.95 -11.05 12.21
C SER A 563 -48.94 -9.53 12.43
N PHE A 564 -49.79 -8.83 11.69
CA PHE A 564 -49.90 -7.38 11.68
C PHE A 564 -50.68 -6.86 12.90
N ALA A 565 -50.21 -5.75 13.47
CA ALA A 565 -50.88 -5.03 14.56
C ALA A 565 -52.25 -4.48 14.13
N LYS A 566 -53.07 -4.08 15.11
CA LYS A 566 -54.39 -3.49 14.85
C LYS A 566 -54.28 -2.26 13.94
N ASN A 567 -55.14 -2.21 12.93
CA ASN A 567 -55.21 -1.15 11.93
C ASN A 567 -53.91 -0.92 11.13
N SER A 568 -52.91 -1.82 11.23
CA SER A 568 -51.75 -1.71 10.35
C SER A 568 -52.08 -2.17 8.94
N LEU A 569 -51.35 -1.67 7.96
CA LEU A 569 -51.50 -2.08 6.56
C LEU A 569 -50.19 -1.93 5.82
N ILE A 570 -50.11 -2.58 4.66
CA ILE A 570 -49.03 -2.42 3.69
C ILE A 570 -49.51 -1.45 2.61
N THR A 571 -48.94 -0.25 2.60
CA THR A 571 -49.17 0.76 1.57
C THR A 571 -48.04 0.72 0.56
N VAL A 572 -48.36 0.61 -0.73
CA VAL A 572 -47.37 0.68 -1.82
C VAL A 572 -47.76 1.83 -2.76
N GLU A 573 -46.85 2.78 -2.95
CA GLU A 573 -47.05 3.97 -3.77
C GLU A 573 -45.91 4.11 -4.78
N ASN A 574 -46.21 4.11 -6.09
CA ASN A 574 -45.22 4.32 -7.14
C ASN A 574 -44.01 3.35 -7.10
N ALA A 575 -44.23 2.13 -6.60
CA ALA A 575 -43.17 1.15 -6.35
C ALA A 575 -43.62 -0.28 -6.66
N LEU A 576 -42.64 -1.19 -6.78
CA LEU A 576 -42.86 -2.63 -6.85
C LEU A 576 -42.66 -3.29 -5.49
N LEU A 577 -43.66 -4.02 -5.02
CA LEU A 577 -43.54 -4.95 -3.89
C LEU A 577 -43.59 -6.40 -4.39
N LYS A 578 -42.56 -7.18 -4.09
CA LYS A 578 -42.55 -8.64 -4.25
C LYS A 578 -42.63 -9.31 -2.89
N ILE A 579 -43.51 -10.29 -2.74
CA ILE A 579 -43.58 -11.13 -1.53
C ILE A 579 -43.52 -12.59 -1.96
N SER A 580 -42.70 -13.39 -1.29
CA SER A 580 -42.58 -14.81 -1.60
C SER A 580 -42.36 -15.67 -0.37
N ASN A 581 -43.04 -16.82 -0.32
CA ASN A 581 -42.92 -17.82 0.74
C ASN A 581 -43.18 -17.26 2.15
N CYS A 582 -44.25 -16.48 2.30
CA CYS A 582 -44.63 -15.85 3.57
C CYS A 582 -46.09 -16.14 3.92
N VAL A 583 -46.38 -16.19 5.22
CA VAL A 583 -47.74 -16.20 5.77
C VAL A 583 -48.01 -14.83 6.36
N LEU A 584 -49.03 -14.11 5.87
CA LEU A 584 -49.41 -12.78 6.35
C LEU A 584 -50.78 -12.86 7.01
N GLU A 585 -50.91 -12.29 8.20
CA GLU A 585 -52.14 -12.42 8.98
C GLU A 585 -52.57 -11.13 9.67
N GLN A 586 -53.89 -10.92 9.67
CA GLN A 586 -54.60 -9.96 10.52
C GLN A 586 -55.79 -10.65 11.16
N ASN A 587 -55.92 -10.56 12.49
CA ASN A 587 -57.04 -11.14 13.21
C ASN A 587 -57.65 -10.17 14.22
N PHE A 588 -58.69 -9.48 13.78
CA PHE A 588 -59.48 -8.51 14.54
C PHE A 588 -60.98 -8.86 14.53
N SER A 589 -61.30 -10.15 14.37
CA SER A 589 -62.68 -10.66 14.33
C SER A 589 -63.50 -10.40 15.60
N LYS A 590 -62.85 -10.08 16.72
CA LYS A 590 -63.49 -9.81 18.02
C LYS A 590 -63.56 -8.31 18.38
N ASP A 591 -63.07 -7.43 17.52
CA ASP A 591 -62.93 -6.00 17.84
C ASP A 591 -64.14 -5.18 17.39
N VAL A 592 -64.75 -4.45 18.34
CA VAL A 592 -66.05 -3.75 18.16
C VAL A 592 -65.88 -2.28 17.71
N THR A 593 -64.65 -1.81 17.48
CA THR A 593 -64.33 -0.37 17.40
C THR A 593 -64.06 0.19 15.98
N SER A 594 -64.33 -0.56 14.90
CA SER A 594 -64.02 -0.11 13.53
C SER A 594 -65.24 -0.10 12.61
N ASP A 595 -65.76 1.10 12.31
CA ASP A 595 -66.79 1.34 11.29
C ASP A 595 -66.23 1.46 9.86
N ASN A 596 -64.91 1.59 9.70
CA ASN A 596 -64.26 1.74 8.40
C ASN A 596 -63.88 0.40 7.76
N GLN A 597 -63.95 0.34 6.42
CA GLN A 597 -63.45 -0.79 5.62
C GLN A 597 -61.96 -1.02 5.89
N GLN A 598 -61.60 -2.20 6.40
CA GLN A 598 -60.22 -2.59 6.70
C GLN A 598 -59.58 -3.29 5.51
N ASN A 599 -58.32 -2.97 5.20
CA ASN A 599 -57.56 -3.59 4.12
C ASN A 599 -56.14 -3.94 4.60
N LEU A 600 -55.62 -5.11 4.24
CA LEU A 600 -54.22 -5.44 4.52
C LEU A 600 -53.28 -4.74 3.54
N PHE A 601 -53.65 -4.68 2.25
CA PHE A 601 -52.89 -3.99 1.22
C PHE A 601 -53.64 -2.78 0.67
N LYS A 602 -52.91 -1.70 0.46
CA LYS A 602 -53.36 -0.51 -0.25
C LYS A 602 -52.33 -0.13 -1.32
N LEU A 603 -52.71 -0.23 -2.59
CA LEU A 603 -51.84 0.02 -3.74
C LEU A 603 -52.30 1.28 -4.49
N HIS A 604 -51.36 2.16 -4.82
CA HIS A 604 -51.62 3.33 -5.66
C HIS A 604 -50.50 3.52 -6.68
N ASN A 605 -50.83 3.43 -7.97
CA ASN A 605 -49.86 3.46 -9.07
C ASN A 605 -48.66 2.51 -8.81
N ALA A 606 -48.95 1.30 -8.34
CA ALA A 606 -47.95 0.38 -7.80
C ALA A 606 -48.00 -0.99 -8.49
N LYS A 607 -47.00 -1.82 -8.22
CA LYS A 607 -46.97 -3.22 -8.65
C LYS A 607 -46.87 -4.14 -7.45
N LEU A 608 -47.73 -5.15 -7.37
CA LEU A 608 -47.67 -6.19 -6.35
C LEU A 608 -47.46 -7.54 -7.02
N LYS A 609 -46.39 -8.25 -6.65
CA LYS A 609 -46.13 -9.64 -7.05
C LYS A 609 -46.10 -10.53 -5.82
N MET A 610 -46.96 -11.54 -5.76
CA MET A 610 -46.97 -12.52 -4.68
C MET A 610 -46.82 -13.93 -5.23
N ASN A 611 -45.97 -14.73 -4.62
CA ASN A 611 -45.74 -16.10 -5.03
C ASN A 611 -45.61 -17.03 -3.83
N ASN A 612 -46.38 -18.11 -3.80
CA ASN A 612 -46.36 -19.09 -2.71
C ASN A 612 -46.56 -18.44 -1.33
N CYS A 613 -47.55 -17.55 -1.23
CA CYS A 613 -47.92 -16.88 0.02
C CYS A 613 -49.27 -17.41 0.55
N GLU A 614 -49.48 -17.28 1.86
CA GLU A 614 -50.80 -17.49 2.48
C GLU A 614 -51.20 -16.21 3.22
N ILE A 615 -52.39 -15.69 2.93
CA ILE A 615 -52.88 -14.44 3.52
C ILE A 615 -54.19 -14.73 4.24
N VAL A 616 -54.29 -14.32 5.50
CA VAL A 616 -55.48 -14.50 6.32
C VAL A 616 -55.89 -13.17 6.95
N SER A 617 -57.04 -12.64 6.53
CA SER A 617 -57.63 -11.41 7.04
C SER A 617 -58.97 -11.70 7.73
N LEU A 618 -59.00 -11.62 9.06
CA LEU A 618 -60.22 -11.81 9.85
C LEU A 618 -60.61 -10.47 10.47
N TYR A 619 -61.71 -9.88 10.00
CA TYR A 619 -62.21 -8.59 10.48
C TYR A 619 -63.61 -8.74 11.09
N LYS A 620 -64.03 -7.78 11.92
CA LYS A 620 -65.37 -7.81 12.50
C LYS A 620 -66.45 -7.44 11.46
N ASN A 621 -66.38 -6.24 10.89
CA ASN A 621 -67.45 -5.67 10.07
C ASN A 621 -67.21 -5.85 8.56
N ASN A 622 -66.58 -4.86 7.93
CA ASN A 622 -66.31 -4.81 6.49
C ASN A 622 -64.80 -4.85 6.25
N GLY A 623 -64.37 -5.52 5.18
CA GLY A 623 -62.98 -5.43 4.78
C GLY A 623 -62.66 -6.01 3.41
N SER A 624 -61.48 -5.63 2.91
CA SER A 624 -60.83 -6.24 1.76
C SER A 624 -59.48 -6.84 2.14
N VAL A 625 -58.94 -7.77 1.36
CA VAL A 625 -57.51 -8.12 1.51
C VAL A 625 -56.66 -7.10 0.78
N ILE A 626 -57.00 -6.83 -0.48
CA ILE A 626 -56.27 -5.92 -1.37
C ILE A 626 -57.21 -4.85 -1.90
N PHE A 627 -56.89 -3.59 -1.58
CA PHE A 627 -57.40 -2.43 -2.29
C PHE A 627 -56.33 -1.90 -3.25
N ALA A 628 -56.70 -1.63 -4.51
CA ALA A 628 -55.77 -1.08 -5.48
C ALA A 628 -56.41 -0.04 -6.40
N ASP A 629 -55.64 0.99 -6.72
CA ASP A 629 -55.97 2.02 -7.70
C ASP A 629 -54.82 2.19 -8.70
N ALA A 630 -55.14 2.18 -10.00
CA ALA A 630 -54.18 2.32 -11.10
C ALA A 630 -52.94 1.41 -10.98
N SER A 631 -53.09 0.16 -10.56
CA SER A 631 -51.98 -0.72 -10.18
C SER A 631 -51.98 -2.06 -10.93
N ASP A 632 -50.82 -2.73 -10.97
CA ASP A 632 -50.66 -4.08 -11.52
C ASP A 632 -50.46 -5.11 -10.40
N ILE A 633 -51.30 -6.14 -10.35
CA ILE A 633 -51.26 -7.18 -9.33
C ILE A 633 -51.07 -8.54 -10.00
N GLU A 634 -50.09 -9.31 -9.52
CA GLU A 634 -49.77 -10.66 -9.96
C GLU A 634 -49.67 -11.57 -8.74
N ILE A 635 -50.58 -12.53 -8.62
CA ILE A 635 -50.66 -13.47 -7.51
C ILE A 635 -50.54 -14.88 -8.08
N LEU A 636 -49.50 -15.60 -7.69
CA LEU A 636 -49.19 -16.94 -8.17
C LEU A 636 -49.13 -17.91 -7.00
N LYS A 637 -49.70 -19.12 -7.16
CA LYS A 637 -49.50 -20.24 -6.21
C LYS A 637 -49.83 -19.89 -4.75
N SER A 638 -50.75 -18.96 -4.52
CA SER A 638 -50.98 -18.35 -3.19
C SER A 638 -52.41 -18.55 -2.70
N GLY A 639 -52.57 -18.62 -1.38
CA GLY A 639 -53.87 -18.64 -0.69
C GLY A 639 -54.22 -17.27 -0.10
N LEU A 640 -55.45 -16.81 -0.31
CA LEU A 640 -55.98 -15.56 0.22
C LEU A 640 -57.35 -15.82 0.83
N THR A 641 -57.46 -15.63 2.14
CA THR A 641 -58.70 -15.84 2.89
C THR A 641 -59.11 -14.56 3.61
N ILE A 642 -60.36 -14.15 3.42
CA ILE A 642 -61.00 -13.11 4.21
C ILE A 642 -62.27 -13.62 4.90
N GLN A 643 -62.43 -13.25 6.16
CA GLN A 643 -63.66 -13.51 6.92
C GLN A 643 -64.11 -12.24 7.63
N THR A 644 -65.37 -11.85 7.43
CA THR A 644 -66.03 -10.74 8.12
C THR A 644 -67.48 -11.07 8.47
N GLU A 645 -68.17 -10.25 9.27
CA GLU A 645 -69.59 -10.46 9.57
C GLU A 645 -70.52 -9.81 8.53
N VAL A 646 -70.18 -8.65 7.96
CA VAL A 646 -71.10 -7.87 7.12
C VAL A 646 -70.79 -8.04 5.64
N TYR A 647 -69.66 -7.49 5.18
CA TYR A 647 -69.23 -7.55 3.79
C TYR A 647 -67.74 -7.89 3.72
N SER A 648 -67.39 -8.82 2.83
CA SER A 648 -65.99 -9.17 2.59
C SER A 648 -65.70 -9.21 1.10
N ASN A 649 -64.53 -8.71 0.72
CA ASN A 649 -63.96 -9.04 -0.57
C ASN A 649 -62.47 -9.33 -0.53
N VAL A 650 -61.96 -10.16 -1.43
CA VAL A 650 -60.51 -10.40 -1.46
C VAL A 650 -59.83 -9.29 -2.23
N PHE A 651 -60.37 -8.94 -3.39
CA PHE A 651 -59.84 -7.88 -4.24
C PHE A 651 -60.89 -6.77 -4.43
N ASN A 652 -60.47 -5.52 -4.22
CA ASN A 652 -61.23 -4.32 -4.52
C ASN A 652 -60.37 -3.40 -5.39
N LEU A 653 -60.57 -3.45 -6.71
CA LEU A 653 -59.66 -2.92 -7.71
C LEU A 653 -60.32 -1.83 -8.55
N LEU A 654 -59.64 -0.69 -8.67
CA LEU A 654 -60.04 0.44 -9.49
C LEU A 654 -58.97 0.68 -10.57
N ASN A 655 -59.34 0.72 -11.84
CA ASN A 655 -58.44 0.97 -12.97
C ASN A 655 -57.17 0.11 -12.93
N SER A 656 -57.27 -1.14 -12.49
CA SER A 656 -56.12 -1.97 -12.12
C SER A 656 -56.16 -3.32 -12.82
N ASN A 657 -54.98 -3.92 -12.99
CA ASN A 657 -54.84 -5.23 -13.62
C ASN A 657 -54.59 -6.31 -12.56
N LEU A 658 -55.26 -7.45 -12.70
CA LEU A 658 -55.07 -8.63 -11.85
C LEU A 658 -54.73 -9.86 -12.70
N LEU A 659 -53.61 -10.48 -12.42
CA LEU A 659 -53.25 -11.84 -12.84
C LEU A 659 -53.27 -12.74 -11.60
N CYS A 660 -54.05 -13.80 -11.65
CA CYS A 660 -54.18 -14.78 -10.58
C CYS A 660 -54.08 -16.19 -11.18
N ASP A 661 -53.01 -16.93 -10.84
CA ASP A 661 -52.76 -18.27 -11.37
C ASP A 661 -52.39 -19.28 -10.27
N ASN A 662 -53.04 -20.44 -10.30
CA ASN A 662 -52.89 -21.53 -9.33
C ASN A 662 -53.12 -21.08 -7.87
N CYS A 663 -54.12 -20.23 -7.64
CA CYS A 663 -54.42 -19.64 -6.34
C CYS A 663 -55.62 -20.27 -5.64
N ARG A 664 -55.72 -20.07 -4.32
CA ARG A 664 -56.92 -20.37 -3.51
C ARG A 664 -57.46 -19.08 -2.93
N ILE A 665 -58.63 -18.64 -3.37
CA ILE A 665 -59.27 -17.40 -2.92
C ILE A 665 -60.51 -17.78 -2.11
N SER A 666 -60.66 -17.25 -0.89
CA SER A 666 -61.80 -17.54 -0.01
C SER A 666 -62.36 -16.25 0.59
N SER A 667 -63.65 -16.01 0.41
CA SER A 667 -64.37 -14.87 0.98
C SER A 667 -65.59 -15.35 1.78
N VAL A 668 -65.59 -15.05 3.08
CA VAL A 668 -66.63 -15.48 4.02
C VAL A 668 -67.25 -14.26 4.69
N SER A 669 -68.55 -14.05 4.56
CA SER A 669 -69.32 -13.01 5.28
C SER A 669 -70.82 -13.12 5.00
N ASN A 670 -71.67 -12.29 5.62
CA ASN A 670 -73.09 -12.25 5.21
C ASN A 670 -73.23 -11.86 3.72
N SER A 671 -72.43 -10.90 3.24
CA SER A 671 -72.35 -10.48 1.84
C SER A 671 -70.91 -10.65 1.29
N ALA A 672 -70.60 -11.83 0.76
CA ALA A 672 -69.24 -12.21 0.35
C ALA A 672 -69.02 -12.05 -1.16
N VAL A 673 -67.99 -11.32 -1.56
CA VAL A 673 -67.60 -11.10 -2.96
C VAL A 673 -66.13 -11.41 -3.15
N ALA A 674 -65.73 -12.41 -3.92
CA ALA A 674 -64.29 -12.70 -4.04
C ALA A 674 -63.52 -11.58 -4.79
N LEU A 675 -64.01 -11.16 -5.96
CA LEU A 675 -63.38 -10.14 -6.81
C LEU A 675 -64.33 -8.96 -7.08
N ASN A 676 -63.94 -7.73 -6.74
CA ASN A 676 -64.63 -6.52 -7.18
C ASN A 676 -63.66 -5.67 -8.01
N ILE A 677 -63.93 -5.55 -9.31
CA ILE A 677 -63.03 -4.90 -10.28
C ILE A 677 -63.81 -3.90 -11.12
N ASN A 678 -63.39 -2.64 -11.07
CA ASN A 678 -63.93 -1.55 -11.86
C ASN A 678 -62.84 -0.98 -12.78
N SER A 679 -62.94 -1.28 -14.07
CA SER A 679 -61.99 -0.94 -15.14
C SER A 679 -60.61 -1.60 -14.97
N GLY A 680 -59.99 -1.97 -16.10
CA GLY A 680 -58.70 -2.69 -16.14
C GLY A 680 -58.82 -4.10 -16.71
N LYS A 681 -57.89 -4.99 -16.34
CA LYS A 681 -57.80 -6.36 -16.87
C LYS A 681 -57.81 -7.42 -15.78
N LEU A 682 -58.53 -8.52 -15.99
CA LEU A 682 -58.53 -9.72 -15.14
C LEU A 682 -58.02 -10.93 -15.95
N ILE A 683 -57.01 -11.62 -15.43
CA ILE A 683 -56.60 -12.95 -15.86
C ILE A 683 -56.70 -13.87 -14.65
N LEU A 684 -57.57 -14.87 -14.71
CA LEU A 684 -57.78 -15.83 -13.63
C LEU A 684 -57.63 -17.25 -14.22
N GLU A 685 -56.58 -17.96 -13.82
CA GLU A 685 -56.23 -19.26 -14.39
C GLU A 685 -55.96 -20.30 -13.30
N ASN A 686 -56.37 -21.55 -13.53
CA ASN A 686 -56.03 -22.72 -12.70
C ASN A 686 -56.29 -22.56 -11.20
N SER A 687 -57.23 -21.68 -10.81
CA SER A 687 -57.41 -21.24 -9.44
C SER A 687 -58.73 -21.74 -8.85
N GLN A 688 -58.79 -21.84 -7.52
CA GLN A 688 -60.00 -22.16 -6.78
C GLN A 688 -60.55 -20.91 -6.09
N ILE A 689 -61.82 -20.57 -6.31
CA ILE A 689 -62.51 -19.49 -5.62
C ILE A 689 -63.64 -20.08 -4.76
N HIS A 690 -63.63 -19.74 -3.47
CA HIS A 690 -64.64 -20.13 -2.49
C HIS A 690 -65.36 -18.90 -1.93
N VAL A 691 -66.69 -18.92 -1.91
CA VAL A 691 -67.51 -17.88 -1.27
C VAL A 691 -68.53 -18.51 -0.32
N ASP A 692 -68.63 -17.99 0.91
CA ASP A 692 -69.54 -18.49 1.93
C ASP A 692 -70.32 -17.33 2.57
N GLY A 693 -71.65 -17.36 2.48
CA GLY A 693 -72.50 -16.26 2.93
C GLY A 693 -73.99 -16.40 2.65
N LYS A 694 -74.76 -15.35 2.99
CA LYS A 694 -76.20 -15.25 2.61
C LYS A 694 -76.36 -14.69 1.20
N THR A 695 -75.52 -13.73 0.84
CA THR A 695 -75.42 -13.16 -0.49
C THR A 695 -73.98 -13.35 -0.94
N THR A 696 -73.76 -14.11 -2.01
CA THR A 696 -72.43 -14.47 -2.46
C THR A 696 -72.25 -14.18 -3.95
N LYS A 697 -71.08 -13.65 -4.33
CA LYS A 697 -70.68 -13.47 -5.72
C LYS A 697 -69.23 -13.85 -5.91
N PHE A 698 -68.91 -14.54 -7.01
CA PHE A 698 -67.51 -14.81 -7.34
C PHE A 698 -66.81 -13.54 -7.83
N TYR A 699 -67.50 -12.73 -8.64
CA TYR A 699 -66.94 -11.48 -9.14
C TYR A 699 -67.99 -10.42 -9.49
N GLU A 700 -67.62 -9.15 -9.31
CA GLU A 700 -68.33 -7.95 -9.77
C GLU A 700 -67.41 -7.21 -10.74
N LEU A 701 -67.73 -7.26 -12.04
CA LEU A 701 -66.89 -6.71 -13.10
C LEU A 701 -67.60 -5.55 -13.82
N PHE A 702 -66.99 -4.36 -13.77
CA PHE A 702 -67.50 -3.14 -14.41
C PHE A 702 -66.46 -2.59 -15.39
N GLY A 703 -66.69 -2.70 -16.71
CA GLY A 703 -65.75 -2.18 -17.72
C GLY A 703 -64.39 -2.88 -17.75
N VAL A 704 -64.36 -4.18 -17.45
CA VAL A 704 -63.12 -4.98 -17.31
C VAL A 704 -62.92 -5.89 -18.52
N GLU A 705 -61.70 -5.94 -19.04
CA GLU A 705 -61.27 -7.00 -19.97
C GLU A 705 -60.89 -8.25 -19.18
N TYR A 706 -61.51 -9.40 -19.43
CA TYR A 706 -61.24 -10.59 -18.62
C TYR A 706 -60.91 -11.85 -19.45
N ASN A 707 -60.07 -12.70 -18.87
CA ASN A 707 -59.75 -14.05 -19.34
C ASN A 707 -59.81 -15.00 -18.12
N ILE A 708 -60.76 -15.94 -18.12
CA ILE A 708 -61.03 -16.83 -16.98
C ILE A 708 -61.00 -18.28 -17.47
N ASN A 709 -59.94 -19.02 -17.17
CA ASN A 709 -59.72 -20.39 -17.68
C ASN A 709 -59.39 -21.40 -16.57
N ASN A 710 -59.93 -22.63 -16.67
CA ASN A 710 -59.57 -23.78 -15.82
C ASN A 710 -59.70 -23.52 -14.30
N ASN A 711 -60.71 -22.76 -13.87
CA ASN A 711 -60.92 -22.44 -12.45
C ASN A 711 -61.98 -23.34 -11.80
N LYS A 712 -61.87 -23.53 -10.49
CA LYS A 712 -62.86 -24.23 -9.66
C LYS A 712 -63.61 -23.25 -8.77
N PHE A 713 -64.91 -23.13 -8.96
CA PHE A 713 -65.78 -22.23 -8.19
C PHE A 713 -66.59 -23.03 -7.17
N LEU A 714 -66.48 -22.65 -5.89
CA LEU A 714 -67.17 -23.30 -4.78
C LEU A 714 -67.98 -22.26 -4.02
N TYR A 715 -69.25 -22.54 -3.75
CA TYR A 715 -70.08 -21.66 -2.95
C TYR A 715 -70.80 -22.43 -1.85
N LYS A 716 -71.10 -21.73 -0.76
CA LYS A 716 -72.02 -22.19 0.28
C LYS A 716 -72.99 -21.05 0.59
N ASN A 717 -74.27 -21.31 0.37
CA ASN A 717 -75.35 -20.36 0.61
C ASN A 717 -76.21 -20.84 1.79
N TYR A 718 -76.51 -19.94 2.73
CA TYR A 718 -77.38 -20.22 3.88
C TYR A 718 -78.86 -19.84 3.64
N SER A 719 -79.21 -19.36 2.44
CA SER A 719 -80.58 -19.04 2.03
C SER A 719 -81.11 -20.05 0.99
N ASN A 720 -82.32 -20.56 1.19
CA ASN A 720 -82.97 -21.55 0.32
C ASN A 720 -83.56 -20.97 -0.98
N ASP A 721 -83.38 -19.67 -1.27
CA ASP A 721 -84.24 -18.92 -2.22
C ASP A 721 -83.49 -18.14 -3.34
N MET A 722 -82.23 -18.47 -3.68
CA MET A 722 -81.55 -17.82 -4.82
C MET A 722 -81.22 -18.81 -5.95
N GLU A 723 -81.71 -18.50 -7.16
CA GLU A 723 -81.30 -19.14 -8.41
C GLU A 723 -79.83 -18.80 -8.75
N SER A 724 -79.14 -19.74 -9.40
CA SER A 724 -77.71 -19.67 -9.75
C SER A 724 -77.27 -18.47 -10.59
N SER A 725 -78.19 -17.69 -11.15
CA SER A 725 -77.92 -16.53 -12.00
C SER A 725 -77.37 -15.31 -11.25
N ASP A 726 -77.54 -15.22 -9.92
CA ASP A 726 -77.13 -14.06 -9.12
C ASP A 726 -75.66 -14.10 -8.66
N ILE A 727 -74.97 -15.21 -8.94
CA ILE A 727 -73.58 -15.45 -8.49
C ILE A 727 -72.56 -14.70 -9.38
N PHE A 728 -72.98 -14.30 -10.58
CA PHE A 728 -72.18 -13.59 -11.58
C PHE A 728 -72.88 -12.30 -12.01
N SER A 729 -72.19 -11.14 -11.93
CA SER A 729 -72.71 -9.87 -12.44
C SER A 729 -71.73 -9.18 -13.39
N THR A 730 -72.12 -9.02 -14.65
CA THR A 730 -71.39 -8.25 -15.68
C THR A 730 -72.33 -7.23 -16.32
N LYS A 731 -71.84 -6.01 -16.61
CA LYS A 731 -72.57 -5.01 -17.42
C LYS A 731 -71.78 -4.69 -18.70
N LYS A 732 -72.12 -5.40 -19.81
CA LYS A 732 -71.72 -5.31 -21.24
C LYS A 732 -70.30 -5.79 -21.72
N SER A 733 -70.32 -6.94 -22.44
CA SER A 733 -69.53 -7.57 -23.57
C SER A 733 -68.02 -7.28 -23.81
N TYR A 734 -67.11 -8.24 -24.04
CA TYR A 734 -67.03 -9.28 -25.11
C TYR A 734 -66.19 -10.57 -24.78
N SER A 735 -66.47 -11.63 -25.56
CA SER A 735 -65.73 -12.89 -25.92
C SER A 735 -65.79 -14.17 -25.06
N ASN A 736 -66.48 -15.15 -25.67
CA ASN A 736 -66.60 -16.62 -25.52
C ASN A 736 -65.48 -17.44 -24.84
N ASN A 737 -65.86 -18.24 -23.85
CA ASN A 737 -66.01 -19.71 -23.92
C ASN A 737 -66.29 -20.22 -22.49
N GLU A 738 -67.53 -20.13 -22.04
CA GLU A 738 -67.95 -20.79 -20.80
C GLU A 738 -68.22 -22.27 -21.08
N VAL A 739 -67.37 -23.17 -20.57
CA VAL A 739 -67.79 -24.53 -20.25
C VAL A 739 -68.07 -24.57 -18.75
N LEU A 740 -69.32 -24.30 -18.38
CA LEU A 740 -69.83 -24.55 -17.04
C LEU A 740 -70.09 -26.06 -16.91
N SER A 741 -69.23 -26.79 -16.21
CA SER A 741 -69.60 -28.11 -15.68
C SER A 741 -70.20 -27.92 -14.28
N PHE A 742 -71.49 -28.19 -14.16
CA PHE A 742 -72.22 -28.24 -12.88
C PHE A 742 -71.78 -29.41 -12.01
#